data_AF-A0A8S0H043-F1
#
_entry.id   AF-A0A8S0H043-F1
#
_cell.length_a   1.000
_cell.length_b   1.000
_cell.length_c   1.000
_cell.angle_alpha   90.00
_cell.angle_beta   90.00
_cell.angle_gamma   90.00
#
_symmetry.space_group_name_H-M   'P 1'
#
loop_
_entity.id
_entity.type
_entity.pdbx_description
1 polymer ?
#
loop_
_entity_poly.entity_id
_entity_poly.type
_entity_poly.pdbx_seq_one_letter_code
_entity_poly.pdbx_strand_id
1 'polypeptide(L)'
;MIGGTSLEDMTVGYANKNGTSMAAPHAAGAAAVLMERFPYMDAAQIAGVLRTTARDMGAPGIDELYGWGMIDLQKGIRGPGMLVTEQDIPQELRIDGAYGSSQWVANLPGVGALLDAGKPTQRRCTQFNCGFDIWSNDISGHGGLTKEGIGTLVLSGNNSYAGPTLVNQGRLAVNGSLTSTVTVNQGATLGGNGRIGGLTANAGATVAPGNSIGTLNVAGDVTFQPGSTYAVEVSPTASDRIVSSGQVTIAGANLAMVLEPSSTGSGSVLGRQFDILDAAGGVQGRFGTVLPSYLFLAGSLDYSATGVQLAVQRSARSFASVGLTDNQVSVAAAAEQLGAGSPLFESLLLAPTAASAQQAFQQLSGEIHPAVASVLINQGRHLRDTMGERLRQDAGAVGNGTQSLDEGAWFKVLGAWGKADGGHSQAGYNTSIGGLLAGVDGEVGEGRRLGLFGGYSDSSLNMGDGTHSSAKVDSYHLGAYVGQQLDAVRLSVGGSYSWHRIDVKRELQFAGDSERLKTKRDAQSAQLFTEAAWSLDLQPLALEPFANLAYVNVASDSFKEKGGDAALRGAADHREAWLTTLGLRAGQRLQLSSTRSLELSATLGWQHHLSPTDATMNLGFVEGGQGFKVQSLSLDRDAAVIGARAGMAVGRGTRVNLDYNGLLGPGTRVTGSA
;
A
#
# COMPACT_ATOMS: atom_id res chain seq x y z
N MET A 1 25.60 -32.54 -45.81
CA MET A 1 25.83 -33.87 -46.38
C MET A 1 26.45 -34.74 -45.32
N ILE A 2 25.82 -35.88 -45.08
CA ILE A 2 26.40 -36.99 -44.35
C ILE A 2 27.07 -37.88 -45.41
N GLY A 3 28.39 -38.03 -45.33
CA GLY A 3 29.15 -38.96 -46.15
C GLY A 3 29.74 -40.07 -45.28
N GLY A 4 30.14 -41.19 -45.89
CA GLY A 4 30.67 -42.36 -45.19
C GLY A 4 29.77 -43.60 -45.36
N THR A 5 30.36 -44.78 -45.20
CA THR A 5 29.66 -46.08 -45.27
C THR A 5 29.53 -46.75 -43.91
N SER A 6 30.06 -46.13 -42.85
CA SER A 6 30.01 -46.58 -41.46
C SER A 6 29.87 -45.38 -40.52
N LEU A 7 29.51 -45.63 -39.26
CA LEU A 7 29.50 -44.62 -38.19
C LEU A 7 30.90 -44.04 -37.92
N GLU A 8 31.94 -44.81 -38.21
CA GLU A 8 33.35 -44.48 -37.97
C GLU A 8 33.89 -43.47 -39.00
N ASP A 9 33.38 -43.51 -40.24
CA ASP A 9 33.78 -42.62 -41.34
C ASP A 9 32.73 -41.55 -41.67
N MET A 10 31.83 -41.29 -40.73
CA MET A 10 30.74 -40.33 -40.93
C MET A 10 31.29 -38.90 -41.00
N THR A 11 31.18 -38.27 -42.18
CA THR A 11 31.56 -36.87 -42.40
C THR A 11 30.32 -35.99 -42.46
N VAL A 12 30.34 -34.83 -41.79
CA VAL A 12 29.27 -33.82 -41.83
C VAL A 12 29.79 -32.51 -42.43
N GLY A 13 29.11 -31.97 -43.44
CA GLY A 13 29.46 -30.70 -44.08
C GLY A 13 28.31 -30.04 -44.86
N TYR A 14 28.49 -28.82 -45.36
CA TYR A 14 27.50 -28.13 -46.20
C TYR A 14 27.74 -28.40 -47.70
N ALA A 15 26.66 -28.56 -48.49
CA ALA A 15 26.75 -28.68 -49.95
C ALA A 15 25.50 -28.11 -50.62
N ASN A 16 25.67 -27.51 -51.80
CA ASN A 16 24.55 -27.07 -52.62
C ASN A 16 23.85 -28.27 -53.25
N LYS A 17 22.53 -28.32 -53.09
CA LYS A 17 21.65 -29.38 -53.58
C LYS A 17 20.37 -28.74 -54.10
N ASN A 18 19.88 -29.21 -55.23
CA ASN A 18 18.69 -28.68 -55.90
C ASN A 18 17.55 -29.71 -55.87
N GLY A 19 16.31 -29.25 -56.02
CA GLY A 19 15.11 -30.09 -56.06
C GLY A 19 14.26 -30.02 -54.79
N THR A 20 12.98 -30.36 -54.91
CA THR A 20 11.98 -30.26 -53.84
C THR A 20 12.33 -31.10 -52.62
N SER A 21 12.90 -32.30 -52.81
CA SER A 21 13.35 -33.17 -51.71
C SER A 21 14.44 -32.53 -50.83
N MET A 22 15.24 -31.62 -51.39
CA MET A 22 16.31 -30.93 -50.67
C MET A 22 15.84 -29.59 -50.08
N ALA A 23 14.85 -28.96 -50.69
CA ALA A 23 14.19 -27.76 -50.18
C ALA A 23 13.21 -28.06 -49.02
N ALA A 24 12.51 -29.19 -49.07
CA ALA A 24 11.50 -29.59 -48.08
C ALA A 24 12.00 -29.55 -46.62
N PRO A 25 13.16 -30.13 -46.23
CA PRO A 25 13.64 -30.04 -44.86
C PRO A 25 13.98 -28.60 -44.43
N HIS A 26 14.43 -27.74 -45.35
CA HIS A 26 14.71 -26.33 -45.05
C HIS A 26 13.40 -25.54 -44.84
N ALA A 27 12.40 -25.77 -45.69
CA ALA A 27 11.08 -25.16 -45.54
C ALA A 27 10.39 -25.61 -44.25
N ALA A 28 10.46 -26.91 -43.92
CA ALA A 28 9.92 -27.45 -42.68
C ALA A 28 10.65 -26.89 -41.44
N GLY A 29 11.98 -26.82 -41.46
CA GLY A 29 12.76 -26.20 -40.40
C GLY A 29 12.45 -24.71 -40.23
N ALA A 30 12.32 -23.98 -41.33
CA ALA A 30 11.93 -22.57 -41.31
C ALA A 30 10.52 -22.37 -40.74
N ALA A 31 9.56 -23.20 -41.15
CA ALA A 31 8.20 -23.17 -40.59
C ALA A 31 8.20 -23.44 -39.08
N ALA A 32 9.01 -24.40 -38.60
CA ALA A 32 9.13 -24.69 -37.17
C ALA A 32 9.66 -23.49 -36.37
N VAL A 33 10.68 -22.80 -36.87
CA VAL A 33 11.21 -21.56 -36.25
C VAL A 33 10.13 -20.49 -36.17
N LEU A 34 9.35 -20.31 -37.24
CA LEU A 34 8.27 -19.31 -37.25
C LEU A 34 7.11 -19.71 -36.34
N MET A 35 6.78 -21.00 -36.23
CA MET A 35 5.75 -21.49 -35.30
C MET A 35 6.17 -21.26 -33.84
N GLU A 36 7.47 -21.36 -33.54
CA GLU A 36 8.01 -21.01 -32.23
C GLU A 36 8.00 -19.49 -31.98
N ARG A 37 8.31 -18.68 -33.00
CA ARG A 37 8.28 -17.21 -32.92
C ARG A 37 6.86 -16.64 -32.84
N PHE A 38 5.90 -17.28 -33.49
CA PHE A 38 4.50 -16.87 -33.59
C PHE A 38 3.59 -17.99 -33.08
N PRO A 39 3.59 -18.27 -31.76
CA PRO A 39 2.86 -19.40 -31.18
C PRO A 39 1.34 -19.31 -31.37
N TYR A 40 0.83 -18.11 -31.65
CA TYR A 40 -0.58 -17.83 -31.89
C TYR A 40 -1.01 -17.97 -33.36
N MET A 41 -0.07 -18.09 -34.30
CA MET A 41 -0.39 -18.24 -35.73
C MET A 41 -0.73 -19.69 -36.09
N ASP A 42 -1.68 -19.86 -37.01
CA ASP A 42 -1.98 -21.15 -37.62
C ASP A 42 -0.99 -21.49 -38.76
N ALA A 43 -1.08 -22.72 -39.27
CA ALA A 43 -0.17 -23.19 -40.32
C ALA A 43 -0.28 -22.39 -41.63
N ALA A 44 -1.47 -21.88 -41.98
CA ALA A 44 -1.67 -21.10 -43.19
C ALA A 44 -1.01 -19.71 -43.07
N GLN A 45 -1.10 -19.10 -41.89
CA GLN A 45 -0.40 -17.86 -41.56
C GLN A 45 1.10 -18.03 -41.58
N ILE A 46 1.64 -19.11 -40.98
CA ILE A 46 3.08 -19.40 -41.04
C ILE A 46 3.56 -19.56 -42.49
N ALA A 47 2.81 -20.28 -43.32
CA ALA A 47 3.08 -20.39 -44.75
C ALA A 47 2.97 -19.03 -45.46
N GLY A 48 2.04 -18.17 -45.03
CA GLY A 48 1.92 -16.78 -45.48
C GLY A 48 3.16 -15.94 -45.15
N VAL A 49 3.68 -16.03 -43.93
CA VAL A 49 4.92 -15.34 -43.54
C VAL A 49 6.08 -15.82 -44.42
N LEU A 50 6.30 -17.14 -44.54
CA LEU A 50 7.39 -17.69 -45.37
C LEU A 50 7.36 -17.18 -46.81
N ARG A 51 6.17 -17.15 -47.42
CA ARG A 51 5.96 -16.67 -48.78
C ARG A 51 6.23 -15.17 -48.91
N THR A 52 5.58 -14.37 -48.06
CA THR A 52 5.58 -12.91 -48.18
C THR A 52 6.89 -12.25 -47.73
N THR A 53 7.73 -13.00 -47.01
CA THR A 53 9.07 -12.53 -46.62
C THR A 53 10.18 -13.13 -47.47
N ALA A 54 9.88 -14.00 -48.43
CA ALA A 54 10.90 -14.56 -49.30
C ALA A 54 11.65 -13.47 -50.08
N ARG A 55 12.94 -13.71 -50.32
CA ARG A 55 13.75 -12.91 -51.22
C ARG A 55 13.39 -13.31 -52.64
N ASP A 56 12.86 -12.35 -53.39
CA ASP A 56 12.55 -12.52 -54.80
C ASP A 56 13.77 -13.01 -55.60
N MET A 57 13.53 -13.95 -56.51
CA MET A 57 14.54 -14.61 -57.34
C MET A 57 13.99 -14.73 -58.74
N GLY A 58 14.75 -14.34 -59.76
CA GLY A 58 14.29 -14.42 -61.14
C GLY A 58 13.60 -13.15 -61.60
N ALA A 59 12.40 -13.28 -62.19
CA ALA A 59 11.64 -12.14 -62.67
C ALA A 59 11.00 -11.40 -61.48
N PRO A 60 10.87 -10.06 -61.50
CA PRO A 60 10.29 -9.34 -60.38
C PRO A 60 8.88 -9.84 -60.00
N GLY A 61 8.70 -10.24 -58.75
CA GLY A 61 7.43 -10.73 -58.22
C GLY A 61 7.29 -12.26 -58.28
N ILE A 62 6.06 -12.75 -58.27
CA ILE A 62 5.81 -14.20 -58.28
C ILE A 62 6.01 -14.73 -59.70
N ASP A 63 6.84 -15.75 -59.88
CA ASP A 63 7.08 -16.36 -61.19
C ASP A 63 6.93 -17.89 -61.20
N GLU A 64 6.91 -18.50 -62.39
CA GLU A 64 6.73 -19.95 -62.55
C GLU A 64 7.93 -20.78 -62.03
N LEU A 65 9.13 -20.20 -61.96
CA LEU A 65 10.37 -20.93 -61.71
C LEU A 65 10.75 -20.94 -60.23
N TYR A 66 10.69 -19.78 -59.59
CA TYR A 66 11.04 -19.54 -58.20
C TYR A 66 9.82 -19.28 -57.32
N GLY A 67 8.62 -19.11 -57.89
CA GLY A 67 7.40 -18.88 -57.12
C GLY A 67 7.52 -17.59 -56.33
N TRP A 68 7.51 -17.70 -55.00
CA TRP A 68 7.69 -16.56 -54.10
C TRP A 68 9.16 -16.19 -53.85
N GLY A 69 10.11 -17.00 -54.33
CA GLY A 69 11.54 -16.80 -54.16
C GLY A 69 12.17 -17.65 -53.05
N MET A 70 13.34 -17.22 -52.58
CA MET A 70 14.15 -17.92 -51.59
C MET A 70 13.72 -17.55 -50.16
N ILE A 71 13.59 -18.55 -49.28
CA ILE A 71 13.24 -18.34 -47.86
C ILE A 71 14.20 -17.35 -47.20
N ASP A 72 13.66 -16.30 -46.58
CA ASP A 72 14.38 -15.35 -45.74
C ASP A 72 13.78 -15.38 -44.33
N LEU A 73 14.39 -16.18 -43.46
CA LEU A 73 13.95 -16.31 -42.06
C LEU A 73 14.23 -15.05 -41.24
N GLN A 74 15.26 -14.28 -41.58
CA GLN A 74 15.58 -13.04 -40.87
C GLN A 74 14.47 -12.01 -41.06
N LYS A 75 13.91 -11.92 -42.27
CA LYS A 75 12.70 -11.14 -42.55
C LYS A 75 11.45 -11.82 -41.96
N GLY A 76 11.35 -13.14 -42.04
CA GLY A 76 10.21 -13.92 -41.51
C GLY A 76 9.92 -13.69 -40.02
N ILE A 77 10.95 -13.69 -39.16
CA ILE A 77 10.77 -13.51 -37.71
C ILE A 77 10.29 -12.10 -37.29
N ARG A 78 10.27 -11.15 -38.23
CA ARG A 78 9.80 -9.76 -38.03
C ARG A 78 8.31 -9.56 -38.36
N GLY A 79 7.61 -10.61 -38.78
CA GLY A 79 6.19 -10.59 -39.15
C GLY A 79 5.96 -10.80 -40.65
N PRO A 80 4.72 -10.72 -41.14
CA PRO A 80 4.43 -10.84 -42.57
C PRO A 80 5.12 -9.72 -43.37
N GLY A 81 5.44 -9.96 -44.64
CA GLY A 81 5.96 -8.93 -45.55
C GLY A 81 4.91 -8.31 -46.47
N MET A 82 3.74 -8.97 -46.56
CA MET A 82 2.64 -8.58 -47.43
C MET A 82 1.34 -9.16 -46.91
N LEU A 83 0.23 -8.43 -47.00
CA LEU A 83 -1.12 -8.95 -46.81
C LEU A 83 -1.70 -9.22 -48.20
N VAL A 84 -1.80 -10.49 -48.55
CA VAL A 84 -1.99 -10.94 -49.93
C VAL A 84 -3.47 -11.14 -50.25
N THR A 85 -3.85 -10.76 -51.46
CA THR A 85 -5.12 -11.11 -52.10
C THR A 85 -4.85 -11.78 -53.44
N GLU A 86 -5.91 -12.21 -54.13
CA GLU A 86 -5.80 -12.69 -55.51
C GLU A 86 -5.18 -11.64 -56.46
N GLN A 87 -5.41 -10.33 -56.22
CA GLN A 87 -4.89 -9.26 -57.06
C GLN A 87 -3.36 -9.18 -57.05
N ASP A 88 -2.75 -9.67 -55.98
CA ASP A 88 -1.29 -9.71 -55.81
C ASP A 88 -0.64 -10.90 -56.53
N ILE A 89 -1.45 -11.83 -57.06
CA ILE A 89 -0.98 -12.99 -57.80
C ILE A 89 -1.11 -12.72 -59.31
N PRO A 90 -0.06 -13.00 -60.12
CA PRO A 90 -0.15 -12.94 -61.58
C PRO A 90 -1.30 -13.80 -62.09
N GLN A 91 -2.03 -13.30 -63.09
CA GLN A 91 -3.27 -13.92 -63.54
C GLN A 91 -3.07 -15.38 -64.00
N GLU A 92 -1.90 -15.67 -64.57
CA GLU A 92 -1.49 -16.97 -65.07
C GLU A 92 -1.25 -17.98 -63.95
N LEU A 93 -0.97 -17.49 -62.74
CA LEU A 93 -0.66 -18.31 -61.55
C LEU A 93 -1.84 -18.39 -60.57
N ARG A 94 -2.99 -17.79 -60.91
CA ARG A 94 -4.18 -17.80 -60.05
C ARG A 94 -4.85 -19.17 -60.05
N ILE A 95 -5.30 -19.58 -58.88
CA ILE A 95 -6.15 -20.75 -58.70
C ILE A 95 -7.53 -20.25 -58.26
N ASP A 96 -8.53 -20.49 -59.10
CA ASP A 96 -9.91 -20.06 -58.82
C ASP A 96 -10.42 -20.65 -57.50
N GLY A 97 -11.03 -19.80 -56.68
CA GLY A 97 -11.52 -20.17 -55.34
C GLY A 97 -10.44 -20.43 -54.27
N ALA A 98 -9.14 -20.25 -54.57
CA ALA A 98 -8.07 -20.53 -53.60
C ALA A 98 -7.75 -19.37 -52.63
N TYR A 99 -8.33 -18.19 -52.86
CA TYR A 99 -8.06 -16.98 -52.08
C TYR A 99 -9.22 -16.66 -51.14
N GLY A 100 -8.91 -16.48 -49.86
CA GLY A 100 -9.90 -16.20 -48.80
C GLY A 100 -10.34 -14.74 -48.73
N SER A 101 -10.83 -14.33 -47.56
CA SER A 101 -11.47 -13.04 -47.25
C SER A 101 -10.59 -11.78 -47.38
N SER A 102 -9.38 -11.90 -47.94
CA SER A 102 -8.35 -10.85 -48.04
C SER A 102 -7.94 -10.15 -46.73
N GLN A 103 -8.40 -10.64 -45.57
CA GLN A 103 -8.03 -10.13 -44.24
C GLN A 103 -7.07 -11.07 -43.53
N TRP A 104 -5.94 -10.54 -43.08
CA TRP A 104 -5.06 -11.22 -42.14
C TRP A 104 -5.57 -11.04 -40.71
N VAL A 105 -5.97 -12.12 -40.05
CA VAL A 105 -6.46 -12.06 -38.66
C VAL A 105 -5.30 -12.26 -37.68
N ALA A 106 -4.81 -11.18 -37.08
CA ALA A 106 -3.84 -11.22 -36.00
C ALA A 106 -4.55 -11.47 -34.66
N ASN A 107 -4.80 -12.72 -34.31
CA ASN A 107 -5.42 -13.10 -33.03
C ASN A 107 -4.34 -13.36 -31.96
N LEU A 108 -4.13 -12.40 -31.06
CA LEU A 108 -3.24 -12.54 -29.90
C LEU A 108 -4.09 -12.84 -28.66
N PRO A 109 -4.27 -14.12 -28.28
CA PRO A 109 -5.32 -14.52 -27.35
C PRO A 109 -4.98 -14.31 -25.86
N GLY A 110 -3.74 -13.88 -25.55
CA GLY A 110 -3.22 -13.77 -24.19
C GLY A 110 -2.46 -15.03 -23.72
N VAL A 111 -1.63 -14.83 -22.69
CA VAL A 111 -0.84 -15.90 -22.08
C VAL A 111 -1.77 -16.89 -21.38
N GLY A 112 -1.57 -18.18 -21.65
CA GLY A 112 -2.35 -19.28 -21.08
C GLY A 112 -3.57 -19.69 -21.91
N ALA A 113 -3.88 -18.99 -23.01
CA ALA A 113 -5.01 -19.31 -23.87
C ALA A 113 -4.88 -20.70 -24.52
N LEU A 114 -6.00 -21.38 -24.73
CA LEU A 114 -6.07 -22.64 -25.45
C LEU A 114 -6.34 -22.37 -26.94
N LEU A 115 -5.38 -22.70 -27.79
CA LEU A 115 -5.49 -22.61 -29.24
C LEU A 115 -6.03 -23.92 -29.79
N ASP A 116 -6.75 -23.85 -30.92
CA ASP A 116 -7.29 -25.02 -31.62
C ASP A 116 -8.08 -25.98 -30.73
N ALA A 117 -8.85 -25.42 -29.78
CA ALA A 117 -9.63 -26.20 -28.83
C ALA A 117 -10.50 -27.26 -29.53
N GLY A 118 -10.39 -28.50 -29.08
CA GLY A 118 -11.10 -29.65 -29.64
C GLY A 118 -10.50 -30.24 -30.92
N LYS A 119 -9.40 -29.71 -31.46
CA LYS A 119 -8.68 -30.28 -32.61
C LYS A 119 -7.45 -31.09 -32.16
N PRO A 120 -6.92 -32.00 -33.00
CA PRO A 120 -5.64 -32.67 -32.73
C PRO A 120 -4.44 -31.71 -32.57
N THR A 121 -4.54 -30.49 -33.10
CA THR A 121 -3.53 -29.43 -32.98
C THR A 121 -3.68 -28.56 -31.72
N GLN A 122 -4.61 -28.91 -30.82
CA GLN A 122 -4.87 -28.16 -29.60
C GLN A 122 -3.59 -27.95 -28.79
N ARG A 123 -3.31 -26.71 -28.42
CA ARG A 123 -2.11 -26.33 -27.67
C ARG A 123 -2.37 -25.14 -26.76
N ARG A 124 -1.59 -25.01 -25.68
CA ARG A 124 -1.65 -23.85 -24.80
C ARG A 124 -0.61 -22.81 -25.21
N CYS A 125 -1.04 -21.57 -25.43
CA CYS A 125 -0.16 -20.47 -25.79
C CYS A 125 0.48 -19.89 -24.52
N THR A 126 1.66 -20.37 -24.14
CA THR A 126 2.31 -20.02 -22.85
C THR A 126 3.36 -18.92 -22.95
N GLN A 127 3.78 -18.56 -24.17
CA GLN A 127 4.81 -17.55 -24.38
C GLN A 127 4.25 -16.13 -24.23
N PHE A 128 5.12 -15.18 -23.87
CA PHE A 128 4.78 -13.76 -23.79
C PHE A 128 4.16 -13.23 -25.09
N ASN A 129 4.63 -13.74 -26.24
CA ASN A 129 4.18 -13.36 -27.58
C ASN A 129 2.69 -13.65 -27.86
N CYS A 130 2.05 -14.47 -27.03
CA CYS A 130 0.61 -14.70 -27.07
C CYS A 130 -0.19 -13.49 -26.58
N GLY A 131 0.40 -12.65 -25.72
CA GLY A 131 -0.20 -11.42 -25.18
C GLY A 131 0.37 -10.13 -25.75
N PHE A 132 1.57 -10.15 -26.34
CA PHE A 132 2.21 -8.97 -26.91
C PHE A 132 3.15 -9.34 -28.06
N ASP A 133 2.98 -8.76 -29.25
CA ASP A 133 3.91 -8.97 -30.36
C ASP A 133 4.22 -7.68 -31.11
N ILE A 134 5.38 -7.65 -31.76
CA ILE A 134 5.86 -6.54 -32.59
C ILE A 134 6.11 -7.08 -33.99
N TRP A 135 5.46 -6.47 -34.98
CA TRP A 135 5.80 -6.65 -36.39
C TRP A 135 6.57 -5.42 -36.87
N SER A 136 7.75 -5.67 -37.42
CA SER A 136 8.71 -4.63 -37.81
C SER A 136 9.08 -4.66 -39.29
N ASN A 137 8.39 -5.48 -40.07
CA ASN A 137 8.49 -5.43 -41.53
C ASN A 137 7.66 -4.28 -42.09
N ASP A 138 8.06 -3.79 -43.25
CA ASP A 138 7.23 -2.97 -44.13
C ASP A 138 6.24 -3.89 -44.82
N ILE A 139 4.96 -3.79 -44.45
CA ILE A 139 3.91 -4.68 -44.94
C ILE A 139 3.18 -4.03 -46.12
N SER A 140 3.17 -4.69 -47.28
CA SER A 140 2.54 -4.23 -48.52
C SER A 140 1.35 -5.10 -48.94
N GLY A 141 0.79 -4.89 -50.14
CA GLY A 141 -0.23 -5.75 -50.75
C GLY A 141 -1.66 -5.20 -50.68
N HIS A 142 -2.60 -5.89 -51.33
CA HIS A 142 -3.99 -5.42 -51.41
C HIS A 142 -4.86 -5.91 -50.24
N GLY A 143 -4.34 -6.76 -49.36
CA GLY A 143 -5.06 -7.32 -48.22
C GLY A 143 -5.15 -6.34 -47.05
N GLY A 144 -5.99 -6.67 -46.08
CA GLY A 144 -6.15 -5.89 -44.84
C GLY A 144 -5.78 -6.67 -43.59
N LEU A 145 -5.86 -5.99 -42.45
CA LEU A 145 -5.47 -6.51 -41.14
C LEU A 145 -6.66 -6.44 -40.18
N THR A 146 -7.02 -7.57 -39.59
CA THR A 146 -7.94 -7.63 -38.45
C THR A 146 -7.17 -7.99 -37.19
N LYS A 147 -7.13 -7.09 -36.20
CA LYS A 147 -6.56 -7.34 -34.89
C LYS A 147 -7.63 -7.89 -33.94
N GLU A 148 -7.38 -9.10 -33.43
CA GLU A 148 -8.25 -9.84 -32.51
C GLU A 148 -7.49 -10.39 -31.30
N GLY A 149 -8.23 -10.92 -30.33
CA GLY A 149 -7.69 -11.38 -29.06
C GLY A 149 -7.29 -10.23 -28.13
N ILE A 150 -7.23 -10.52 -26.83
CA ILE A 150 -7.01 -9.52 -25.77
C ILE A 150 -5.59 -8.91 -25.79
N GLY A 151 -4.64 -9.52 -26.49
CA GLY A 151 -3.25 -9.08 -26.54
C GLY A 151 -3.01 -7.79 -27.33
N THR A 152 -1.77 -7.33 -27.31
CA THR A 152 -1.30 -6.11 -28.01
C THR A 152 -0.47 -6.46 -29.23
N LEU A 153 -0.81 -5.91 -30.39
CA LEU A 153 0.05 -5.95 -31.58
C LEU A 153 0.64 -4.56 -31.82
N VAL A 154 1.96 -4.49 -32.03
CA VAL A 154 2.66 -3.27 -32.43
C VAL A 154 3.07 -3.37 -33.89
N LEU A 155 2.68 -2.39 -34.71
CA LEU A 155 3.19 -2.19 -36.06
C LEU A 155 4.25 -1.09 -36.05
N SER A 156 5.50 -1.46 -36.32
CA SER A 156 6.65 -0.53 -36.28
C SER A 156 7.25 -0.23 -37.66
N GLY A 157 6.91 -1.00 -38.69
CA GLY A 157 7.35 -0.75 -40.06
C GLY A 157 6.50 0.29 -40.82
N ASN A 158 6.85 0.50 -42.10
CA ASN A 158 6.12 1.34 -43.04
C ASN A 158 5.10 0.51 -43.83
N ASN A 159 3.86 0.50 -43.33
CA ASN A 159 2.81 -0.38 -43.85
C ASN A 159 2.01 0.33 -44.94
N SER A 160 2.07 -0.20 -46.15
CA SER A 160 1.46 0.33 -47.38
C SER A 160 0.33 -0.54 -47.93
N TYR A 161 -0.11 -1.55 -47.18
CA TYR A 161 -1.20 -2.41 -47.62
C TYR A 161 -2.51 -1.63 -47.78
N ALA A 162 -3.27 -1.93 -48.84
CA ALA A 162 -4.43 -1.16 -49.25
C ALA A 162 -5.75 -1.59 -48.58
N GLY A 163 -5.81 -2.81 -48.06
CA GLY A 163 -7.02 -3.31 -47.39
C GLY A 163 -7.27 -2.62 -46.05
N PRO A 164 -8.50 -2.75 -45.51
CA PRO A 164 -8.88 -2.09 -44.27
C PRO A 164 -8.08 -2.62 -43.07
N THR A 165 -7.91 -1.77 -42.06
CA THR A 165 -7.39 -2.18 -40.75
C THR A 165 -8.51 -2.12 -39.72
N LEU A 166 -8.89 -3.29 -39.19
CA LEU A 166 -9.94 -3.45 -38.20
C LEU A 166 -9.33 -3.84 -36.86
N VAL A 167 -9.68 -3.13 -35.78
CA VAL A 167 -9.29 -3.49 -34.42
C VAL A 167 -10.54 -3.96 -33.70
N ASN A 168 -10.72 -5.28 -33.64
CA ASN A 168 -11.90 -5.91 -33.06
C ASN A 168 -11.74 -6.17 -31.56
N GLN A 169 -10.52 -6.54 -31.12
CA GLN A 169 -10.21 -6.82 -29.72
C GLN A 169 -8.76 -6.53 -29.37
N GLY A 170 -8.51 -6.28 -28.08
CA GLY A 170 -7.18 -5.97 -27.55
C GLY A 170 -6.67 -4.62 -28.06
N ARG A 171 -5.34 -4.48 -28.16
CA ARG A 171 -4.70 -3.23 -28.58
C ARG A 171 -3.95 -3.39 -29.90
N LEU A 172 -4.14 -2.43 -30.81
CA LEU A 172 -3.23 -2.20 -31.93
C LEU A 172 -2.45 -0.91 -31.64
N ALA A 173 -1.13 -0.96 -31.61
CA ALA A 173 -0.28 0.20 -31.50
C ALA A 173 0.46 0.44 -32.83
N VAL A 174 0.24 1.59 -33.45
CA VAL A 174 0.97 1.98 -34.68
C VAL A 174 2.10 2.92 -34.29
N ASN A 175 3.33 2.41 -34.28
CA ASN A 175 4.55 3.18 -34.00
C ASN A 175 5.34 3.52 -35.29
N GLY A 176 5.08 2.80 -36.38
CA GLY A 176 5.57 3.12 -37.71
C GLY A 176 4.58 3.95 -38.52
N SER A 177 4.36 3.59 -39.78
CA SER A 177 3.33 4.20 -40.62
C SER A 177 2.33 3.15 -41.13
N LEU A 178 1.09 3.59 -41.36
CA LEU A 178 0.02 2.80 -41.92
C LEU A 178 -0.82 3.67 -42.86
N THR A 179 -0.91 3.30 -44.13
CA THR A 179 -1.65 4.09 -45.13
C THR A 179 -3.16 3.93 -45.06
N SER A 180 -3.65 2.79 -44.54
CA SER A 180 -5.07 2.52 -44.42
C SER A 180 -5.76 3.34 -43.32
N THR A 181 -7.08 3.46 -43.43
CA THR A 181 -7.93 3.93 -42.32
C THR A 181 -8.08 2.81 -41.29
N VAL A 182 -7.93 3.18 -40.00
CA VAL A 182 -8.12 2.25 -38.87
C VAL A 182 -9.54 2.39 -38.32
N THR A 183 -10.27 1.28 -38.29
CA THR A 183 -11.58 1.19 -37.61
C THR A 183 -11.44 0.45 -36.30
N VAL A 184 -11.78 1.10 -35.19
CA VAL A 184 -11.68 0.54 -33.83
C VAL A 184 -13.08 0.20 -33.34
N ASN A 185 -13.29 -1.06 -32.95
CA ASN A 185 -14.57 -1.58 -32.52
C ASN A 185 -14.66 -1.70 -30.99
N GLN A 186 -15.85 -2.12 -30.52
CA GLN A 186 -16.17 -2.21 -29.10
C GLN A 186 -15.14 -3.05 -28.32
N GLY A 187 -14.63 -2.49 -27.22
CA GLY A 187 -13.67 -3.17 -26.35
C GLY A 187 -12.24 -3.22 -26.90
N ALA A 188 -12.00 -2.67 -28.09
CA ALA A 188 -10.67 -2.58 -28.69
C ALA A 188 -10.03 -1.21 -28.46
N THR A 189 -8.71 -1.18 -28.50
CA THR A 189 -7.90 0.04 -28.31
C THR A 189 -6.96 0.28 -29.47
N LEU A 190 -6.95 1.50 -30.01
CA LEU A 190 -5.87 1.99 -30.86
C LEU A 190 -4.90 2.82 -30.02
N GLY A 191 -3.60 2.65 -30.23
CA GLY A 191 -2.59 3.56 -29.70
C GLY A 191 -1.36 3.65 -30.59
N GLY A 192 -0.23 4.01 -29.98
CA GLY A 192 1.04 4.23 -30.69
C GLY A 192 1.24 5.69 -31.08
N ASN A 193 2.46 6.03 -31.47
CA ASN A 193 2.93 7.38 -31.76
C ASN A 193 3.31 7.60 -33.24
N GLY A 194 2.82 6.73 -34.12
CA GLY A 194 3.13 6.71 -35.55
C GLY A 194 2.19 7.56 -36.40
N ARG A 195 2.02 7.14 -37.66
CA ARG A 195 1.12 7.76 -38.63
C ARG A 195 0.11 6.75 -39.18
N ILE A 196 -1.16 7.14 -39.26
CA ILE A 196 -2.23 6.35 -39.90
C ILE A 196 -2.93 7.14 -41.02
N GLY A 197 -3.64 6.45 -41.91
CA GLY A 197 -4.35 7.06 -43.04
C GLY A 197 -5.62 7.82 -42.64
N GLY A 198 -6.35 7.30 -41.66
CA GLY A 198 -7.61 7.84 -41.16
C GLY A 198 -8.05 7.07 -39.92
N LEU A 199 -9.06 7.56 -39.18
CA LEU A 199 -9.53 6.92 -37.96
C LEU A 199 -11.05 6.95 -37.83
N THR A 200 -11.65 5.79 -37.56
CA THR A 200 -13.04 5.67 -37.11
C THR A 200 -13.09 4.90 -35.79
N ALA A 201 -13.46 5.56 -34.70
CA ALA A 201 -13.68 4.94 -33.39
C ALA A 201 -15.18 4.72 -33.16
N ASN A 202 -15.61 3.46 -33.13
CA ASN A 202 -17.01 3.08 -32.92
C ASN A 202 -17.39 3.08 -31.43
N ALA A 203 -18.69 2.91 -31.14
CA ALA A 203 -19.18 2.84 -29.77
C ALA A 203 -18.43 1.77 -28.94
N GLY A 204 -17.96 2.16 -27.75
CA GLY A 204 -17.17 1.31 -26.86
C GLY A 204 -15.71 1.10 -27.27
N ALA A 205 -15.23 1.74 -28.34
CA ALA A 205 -13.81 1.77 -28.71
C ALA A 205 -13.02 2.77 -27.85
N THR A 206 -11.73 2.51 -27.67
CA THR A 206 -10.79 3.45 -27.04
C THR A 206 -9.69 3.86 -28.01
N VAL A 207 -9.37 5.14 -28.06
CA VAL A 207 -8.19 5.68 -28.76
C VAL A 207 -7.29 6.29 -27.70
N ALA A 208 -6.08 5.77 -27.56
CA ALA A 208 -5.08 6.17 -26.57
C ALA A 208 -3.73 6.35 -27.29
N PRO A 209 -3.49 7.52 -27.92
CA PRO A 209 -2.25 7.84 -28.61
C PRO A 209 -1.02 7.63 -27.74
N GLY A 210 0.12 7.47 -28.39
CA GLY A 210 1.39 7.30 -27.70
C GLY A 210 1.66 5.88 -27.20
N ASN A 211 2.78 5.79 -26.49
CA ASN A 211 3.12 4.69 -25.61
C ASN A 211 3.31 5.25 -24.18
N SER A 212 2.51 6.27 -23.84
CA SER A 212 2.50 7.02 -22.57
C SER A 212 3.78 7.86 -22.33
N ILE A 213 3.90 9.13 -22.76
CA ILE A 213 3.02 10.05 -23.50
C ILE A 213 3.45 10.18 -24.98
N GLY A 214 2.54 10.42 -25.93
CA GLY A 214 2.91 10.68 -27.33
C GLY A 214 1.84 11.21 -28.29
N THR A 215 2.26 11.49 -29.53
CA THR A 215 1.40 12.03 -30.59
C THR A 215 1.10 10.99 -31.68
N LEU A 216 -0.17 10.79 -32.02
CA LEU A 216 -0.60 10.00 -33.18
C LEU A 216 -0.95 10.95 -34.35
N ASN A 217 -0.32 10.71 -35.50
CA ASN A 217 -0.54 11.52 -36.70
C ASN A 217 -1.56 10.83 -37.63
N VAL A 218 -2.53 11.58 -38.13
CA VAL A 218 -3.60 11.07 -39.01
C VAL A 218 -3.60 11.86 -40.32
N ALA A 219 -3.39 11.18 -41.45
CA ALA A 219 -3.32 11.83 -42.76
C ALA A 219 -4.69 12.31 -43.28
N GLY A 220 -5.76 11.67 -42.86
CA GLY A 220 -7.13 11.99 -43.25
C GLY A 220 -8.02 12.29 -42.04
N ASP A 221 -9.31 12.05 -42.21
CA ASP A 221 -10.31 12.39 -41.23
C ASP A 221 -10.27 11.47 -40.00
N VAL A 222 -10.70 12.02 -38.86
CA VAL A 222 -10.92 11.28 -37.61
C VAL A 222 -12.38 11.39 -37.23
N THR A 223 -13.03 10.26 -36.95
CA THR A 223 -14.41 10.21 -36.46
C THR A 223 -14.48 9.48 -35.14
N PHE A 224 -14.93 10.18 -34.10
CA PHE A 224 -15.31 9.61 -32.82
C PHE A 224 -16.84 9.46 -32.75
N GLN A 225 -17.33 8.23 -32.84
CA GLN A 225 -18.77 7.93 -32.74
C GLN A 225 -19.27 8.06 -31.30
N PRO A 226 -20.59 8.24 -31.09
CA PRO A 226 -21.17 8.27 -29.75
C PRO A 226 -20.78 7.02 -28.94
N GLY A 227 -20.38 7.21 -27.68
CA GLY A 227 -19.95 6.13 -26.79
C GLY A 227 -18.54 5.58 -27.02
N SER A 228 -17.78 6.10 -27.99
CA SER A 228 -16.32 5.90 -28.05
C SER A 228 -15.60 6.73 -26.99
N THR A 229 -14.34 6.41 -26.70
CA THR A 229 -13.51 7.13 -25.72
C THR A 229 -12.18 7.56 -26.34
N TYR A 230 -11.85 8.84 -26.20
CA TYR A 230 -10.51 9.36 -26.44
C TYR A 230 -9.77 9.48 -25.10
N ALA A 231 -8.83 8.57 -24.83
CA ALA A 231 -8.01 8.58 -23.64
C ALA A 231 -6.73 9.42 -23.86
N VAL A 232 -6.47 10.34 -22.94
CA VAL A 232 -5.37 11.29 -22.98
C VAL A 232 -4.59 11.18 -21.68
N GLU A 233 -3.36 10.69 -21.77
CA GLU A 233 -2.41 10.75 -20.67
C GLU A 233 -1.81 12.15 -20.56
N VAL A 234 -1.66 12.66 -19.34
CA VAL A 234 -1.05 13.95 -19.05
C VAL A 234 -0.01 13.83 -17.94
N SER A 235 1.02 14.64 -18.06
CA SER A 235 2.05 14.87 -17.05
C SER A 235 2.25 16.38 -16.87
N PRO A 236 3.02 16.84 -15.87
CA PRO A 236 3.24 18.28 -15.67
C PRO A 236 3.82 19.02 -16.89
N THR A 237 4.40 18.30 -17.85
CA THR A 237 5.11 18.87 -19.01
C THR A 237 4.59 18.39 -20.38
N ALA A 238 3.73 17.37 -20.45
CA ALA A 238 3.29 16.78 -21.71
C ALA A 238 1.86 16.22 -21.65
N SER A 239 1.28 15.97 -22.83
CA SER A 239 0.02 15.26 -22.99
C SER A 239 0.02 14.40 -24.25
N ASP A 240 -0.80 13.35 -24.26
CA ASP A 240 -1.13 12.67 -25.50
C ASP A 240 -1.84 13.61 -26.46
N ARG A 241 -1.63 13.38 -27.76
CA ARG A 241 -2.19 14.24 -28.79
C ARG A 241 -2.56 13.47 -30.06
N ILE A 242 -3.65 13.88 -30.70
CA ILE A 242 -3.94 13.52 -32.10
C ILE A 242 -3.71 14.75 -32.98
N VAL A 243 -2.95 14.57 -34.07
CA VAL A 243 -2.76 15.60 -35.09
C VAL A 243 -3.28 15.07 -36.43
N SER A 244 -4.37 15.65 -36.92
CA SER A 244 -5.01 15.28 -38.19
C SER A 244 -4.82 16.37 -39.25
N SER A 245 -4.46 15.98 -40.47
CA SER A 245 -4.53 16.88 -41.63
C SER A 245 -5.94 16.97 -42.26
N GLY A 246 -6.86 16.12 -41.84
CA GLY A 246 -8.27 16.14 -42.24
C GLY A 246 -9.17 16.84 -41.23
N GLN A 247 -10.48 16.61 -41.37
CA GLN A 247 -11.48 17.04 -40.40
C GLN A 247 -11.58 16.04 -39.24
N VAL A 248 -11.80 16.55 -38.04
CA VAL A 248 -12.11 15.73 -36.86
C VAL A 248 -13.58 15.90 -36.49
N THR A 249 -14.36 14.82 -36.56
CA THR A 249 -15.76 14.77 -36.14
C THR A 249 -15.90 14.10 -34.77
N ILE A 250 -16.48 14.80 -33.81
CA ILE A 250 -16.71 14.34 -32.43
C ILE A 250 -18.21 14.31 -32.16
N ALA A 251 -18.82 13.12 -32.28
CA ALA A 251 -20.25 12.92 -32.11
C ALA A 251 -20.62 12.58 -30.65
N GLY A 252 -20.14 13.36 -29.68
CA GLY A 252 -20.45 13.15 -28.26
C GLY A 252 -19.68 12.00 -27.60
N ALA A 253 -18.52 11.63 -28.14
CA ALA A 253 -17.61 10.68 -27.51
C ALA A 253 -17.13 11.15 -26.12
N ASN A 254 -16.64 10.23 -25.29
CA ASN A 254 -16.06 10.56 -24.00
C ASN A 254 -14.59 10.95 -24.17
N LEU A 255 -14.10 11.85 -23.32
CA LEU A 255 -12.68 12.07 -23.10
C LEU A 255 -12.28 11.38 -21.80
N ALA A 256 -11.18 10.64 -21.75
CA ALA A 256 -10.63 10.07 -20.53
C ALA A 256 -9.25 10.68 -20.21
N MET A 257 -9.14 11.58 -19.23
CA MET A 257 -7.89 12.11 -18.67
C MET A 257 -7.22 11.08 -17.76
N VAL A 258 -6.01 10.67 -18.10
CA VAL A 258 -5.21 9.75 -17.29
C VAL A 258 -3.95 10.48 -16.85
N LEU A 259 -3.54 10.34 -15.60
CA LEU A 259 -2.29 10.88 -15.09
C LEU A 259 -1.18 9.88 -15.30
N GLU A 260 -0.05 10.33 -15.84
CA GLU A 260 1.13 9.49 -16.03
C GLU A 260 1.68 9.02 -14.66
N PRO A 261 1.76 7.70 -14.39
CA PRO A 261 2.19 7.17 -13.08
C PRO A 261 3.64 7.51 -12.71
N SER A 262 4.46 7.91 -13.67
CA SER A 262 5.93 8.05 -13.56
C SER A 262 6.44 9.48 -13.39
N SER A 263 5.58 10.46 -13.14
CA SER A 263 6.05 11.82 -12.79
C SER A 263 6.50 11.90 -11.33
N THR A 264 7.57 11.18 -10.98
CA THR A 264 8.48 11.55 -9.88
C THR A 264 9.25 12.85 -10.19
N GLY A 265 8.78 13.61 -11.18
CA GLY A 265 9.35 14.83 -11.72
C GLY A 265 8.55 16.06 -11.28
N SER A 266 9.30 17.06 -10.82
CA SER A 266 8.86 18.30 -10.20
C SER A 266 7.78 19.04 -11.00
N GLY A 267 6.53 19.01 -10.53
CA GLY A 267 5.49 19.91 -11.02
C GLY A 267 4.08 19.36 -10.85
N SER A 268 3.10 20.26 -10.81
CA SER A 268 1.69 19.88 -10.78
C SER A 268 1.09 19.92 -12.19
N VAL A 269 0.20 18.97 -12.47
CA VAL A 269 -0.75 19.06 -13.60
C VAL A 269 -1.84 20.10 -13.33
N LEU A 270 -2.04 20.48 -12.06
CA LEU A 270 -3.07 21.41 -11.68
C LEU A 270 -2.85 22.80 -12.27
N GLY A 271 -3.88 23.37 -12.88
CA GLY A 271 -3.83 24.67 -13.52
C GLY A 271 -3.14 24.67 -14.90
N ARG A 272 -2.76 23.49 -15.41
CA ARG A 272 -2.17 23.34 -16.75
C ARG A 272 -3.24 23.18 -17.82
N GLN A 273 -2.88 23.61 -19.02
CA GLN A 273 -3.67 23.44 -20.23
C GLN A 273 -2.83 22.69 -21.28
N PHE A 274 -3.44 21.71 -21.92
CA PHE A 274 -2.77 20.78 -22.84
C PHE A 274 -3.47 20.77 -24.20
N ASP A 275 -2.72 20.92 -25.29
CA ASP A 275 -3.23 20.70 -26.64
C ASP A 275 -3.36 19.20 -26.90
N ILE A 276 -4.59 18.69 -26.90
CA ILE A 276 -4.87 17.26 -27.05
C ILE A 276 -5.28 16.89 -28.48
N LEU A 277 -5.73 17.86 -29.27
CA LEU A 277 -6.20 17.60 -30.63
C LEU A 277 -5.95 18.78 -31.55
N ASP A 278 -5.35 18.50 -32.71
CA ASP A 278 -5.26 19.41 -33.85
C ASP A 278 -5.91 18.79 -35.10
N ALA A 279 -6.63 19.60 -35.85
CA ALA A 279 -7.36 19.22 -37.06
C ALA A 279 -7.23 20.31 -38.12
N ALA A 280 -6.38 20.10 -39.14
CA ALA A 280 -6.20 21.11 -40.21
C ALA A 280 -7.47 21.33 -41.04
N GLY A 281 -8.30 20.29 -41.21
CA GLY A 281 -9.63 20.36 -41.84
C GLY A 281 -10.74 20.83 -40.90
N GLY A 282 -10.41 21.20 -39.66
CA GLY A 282 -11.32 21.73 -38.65
C GLY A 282 -11.92 20.67 -37.71
N VAL A 283 -12.49 21.13 -36.59
CA VAL A 283 -13.18 20.30 -35.60
C VAL A 283 -14.69 20.51 -35.71
N GLN A 284 -15.44 19.41 -35.89
CA GLN A 284 -16.90 19.40 -35.90
C GLN A 284 -17.44 18.61 -34.71
N GLY A 285 -18.33 19.20 -33.92
CA GLY A 285 -18.92 18.56 -32.74
C GLY A 285 -18.08 18.73 -31.48
N ARG A 286 -18.43 18.00 -30.41
CA ARG A 286 -17.83 18.12 -29.07
C ARG A 286 -17.82 16.76 -28.36
N PHE A 287 -16.90 16.61 -27.41
CA PHE A 287 -16.91 15.50 -26.46
C PHE A 287 -18.11 15.66 -25.52
N GLY A 288 -18.72 14.54 -25.12
CA GLY A 288 -19.88 14.51 -24.25
C GLY A 288 -19.52 14.63 -22.76
N THR A 289 -18.64 13.74 -22.27
CA THR A 289 -18.18 13.73 -20.87
C THR A 289 -16.66 13.67 -20.78
N VAL A 290 -16.10 14.25 -19.71
CA VAL A 290 -14.69 14.09 -19.33
C VAL A 290 -14.62 13.15 -18.13
N LEU A 291 -13.90 12.04 -18.31
CA LEU A 291 -13.67 10.93 -17.39
C LEU A 291 -12.16 10.75 -17.22
N PRO A 292 -11.69 9.79 -16.41
CA PRO A 292 -12.11 9.72 -15.03
C PRO A 292 -12.10 11.12 -14.40
N SER A 293 -13.17 11.44 -13.69
CA SER A 293 -13.08 12.44 -12.63
C SER A 293 -12.28 11.79 -11.50
N TYR A 294 -10.96 12.02 -11.46
CA TYR A 294 -10.21 11.84 -10.20
C TYR A 294 -10.96 12.57 -9.09
N LEU A 295 -10.89 12.06 -7.87
CA LEU A 295 -11.73 12.59 -6.79
C LEU A 295 -11.53 14.10 -6.57
N PHE A 296 -10.28 14.55 -6.77
CA PHE A 296 -9.84 15.91 -6.50
C PHE A 296 -9.45 16.71 -7.77
N LEU A 297 -9.54 16.13 -8.96
CA LEU A 297 -9.28 16.84 -10.22
C LEU A 297 -10.51 16.86 -11.12
N ALA A 298 -10.60 17.91 -11.90
CA ALA A 298 -11.60 18.09 -12.93
C ALA A 298 -10.92 18.51 -14.24
N GLY A 299 -11.46 18.03 -15.36
CA GLY A 299 -11.05 18.47 -16.69
C GLY A 299 -12.11 19.37 -17.31
N SER A 300 -11.67 20.43 -17.97
CA SER A 300 -12.52 21.26 -18.84
C SER A 300 -11.90 21.35 -20.23
N LEU A 301 -12.76 21.51 -21.24
CA LEU A 301 -12.35 21.47 -22.64
C LEU A 301 -12.62 22.80 -23.33
N ASP A 302 -11.56 23.36 -23.91
CA ASP A 302 -11.63 24.55 -24.75
C ASP A 302 -11.51 24.16 -26.23
N TYR A 303 -12.33 24.79 -27.05
CA TYR A 303 -12.44 24.46 -28.48
C TYR A 303 -12.10 25.67 -29.33
N SER A 304 -11.27 25.45 -30.35
CA SER A 304 -11.06 26.37 -31.45
C SER A 304 -11.61 25.77 -32.75
N ALA A 305 -11.48 26.49 -33.87
CA ALA A 305 -11.89 25.98 -35.17
C ALA A 305 -11.11 24.72 -35.59
N THR A 306 -9.86 24.57 -35.12
CA THR A 306 -8.91 23.55 -35.57
C THR A 306 -8.31 22.75 -34.43
N GLY A 307 -8.79 22.88 -33.20
CA GLY A 307 -8.21 22.13 -32.10
C GLY A 307 -9.04 22.09 -30.81
N VAL A 308 -8.59 21.22 -29.89
CA VAL A 308 -9.18 21.01 -28.57
C VAL A 308 -8.07 21.03 -27.53
N GLN A 309 -8.28 21.79 -26.45
CA GLN A 309 -7.40 21.87 -25.30
C GLN A 309 -8.08 21.31 -24.05
N LEU A 310 -7.30 20.60 -23.23
CA LEU A 310 -7.69 20.09 -21.92
C LEU A 310 -7.07 20.92 -20.82
N ALA A 311 -7.88 21.64 -20.06
CA ALA A 311 -7.46 22.33 -18.84
C ALA A 311 -7.73 21.45 -17.61
N VAL A 312 -6.70 21.21 -16.81
CA VAL A 312 -6.76 20.43 -15.57
C VAL A 312 -6.92 21.37 -14.38
N GLN A 313 -7.95 21.16 -13.58
CA GLN A 313 -8.36 22.05 -12.49
C GLN A 313 -8.70 21.24 -11.23
N ARG A 314 -8.86 21.92 -10.08
CA ARG A 314 -9.34 21.26 -8.85
C ARG A 314 -10.81 20.94 -9.06
N SER A 315 -11.21 19.76 -8.62
CA SER A 315 -12.63 19.50 -8.40
C SER A 315 -13.15 20.37 -7.26
N ALA A 316 -14.48 20.57 -7.19
CA ALA A 316 -15.10 21.27 -6.07
C ALA A 316 -14.96 20.54 -4.71
N ARG A 317 -14.40 19.31 -4.70
CA ARG A 317 -14.17 18.53 -3.49
C ARG A 317 -12.80 18.85 -2.90
N SER A 318 -12.78 19.29 -1.65
CA SER A 318 -11.56 19.39 -0.83
C SER A 318 -11.17 18.02 -0.27
N PHE A 319 -9.90 17.83 0.09
CA PHE A 319 -9.43 16.62 0.77
C PHE A 319 -10.25 16.36 2.04
N ALA A 320 -10.50 17.40 2.84
CA ALA A 320 -11.26 17.30 4.08
C ALA A 320 -12.73 16.85 3.86
N SER A 321 -13.33 17.18 2.72
CA SER A 321 -14.75 16.86 2.44
C SER A 321 -15.06 15.37 2.35
N VAL A 322 -14.03 14.52 2.19
CA VAL A 322 -14.21 13.06 2.10
C VAL A 322 -13.76 12.32 3.36
N GLY A 323 -13.20 13.01 4.35
CA GLY A 323 -12.84 12.42 5.64
C GLY A 323 -14.07 11.96 6.43
N LEU A 324 -13.97 10.83 7.11
CA LEU A 324 -15.05 10.29 7.94
C LEU A 324 -14.82 10.50 9.44
N THR A 325 -13.56 10.68 9.85
CA THR A 325 -13.17 10.88 11.25
C THR A 325 -12.58 12.27 11.44
N ASP A 326 -12.64 12.81 12.66
CA ASP A 326 -12.05 14.12 12.97
C ASP A 326 -10.56 14.15 12.63
N ASN A 327 -9.83 13.06 12.88
CA ASN A 327 -8.42 12.92 12.51
C ASN A 327 -8.23 13.00 10.99
N GLN A 328 -9.06 12.29 10.21
CA GLN A 328 -8.98 12.32 8.75
C GLN A 328 -9.29 13.72 8.19
N VAL A 329 -10.35 14.37 8.69
CA VAL A 329 -10.74 15.72 8.27
C VAL A 329 -9.64 16.73 8.61
N SER A 330 -9.09 16.65 9.82
CA SER A 330 -8.05 17.55 10.34
C SER A 330 -6.75 17.44 9.53
N VAL A 331 -6.24 16.22 9.31
CA VAL A 331 -5.01 16.01 8.54
C VAL A 331 -5.20 16.31 7.05
N ALA A 332 -6.36 15.97 6.48
CA ALA A 332 -6.68 16.27 5.09
C ALA A 332 -6.74 17.79 4.83
N ALA A 333 -7.32 18.55 5.76
CA ALA A 333 -7.35 20.01 5.68
C ALA A 333 -5.93 20.61 5.73
N ALA A 334 -5.04 20.08 6.58
CA ALA A 334 -3.66 20.52 6.63
C ALA A 334 -2.86 20.13 5.37
N ALA A 335 -3.09 18.93 4.83
CA ALA A 335 -2.43 18.46 3.62
C ALA A 335 -2.85 19.29 2.39
N GLU A 336 -4.12 19.68 2.29
CA GLU A 336 -4.62 20.55 1.22
C GLU A 336 -3.89 21.90 1.21
N GLN A 337 -3.54 22.45 2.38
CA GLN A 337 -2.86 23.74 2.50
C GLN A 337 -1.39 23.72 2.09
N LEU A 338 -0.78 22.54 1.91
CA LEU A 338 0.55 22.44 1.32
C LEU A 338 0.55 22.94 -0.12
N GLY A 339 -0.57 22.72 -0.83
CA GLY A 339 -0.82 23.25 -2.16
C GLY A 339 -0.02 22.57 -3.28
N ALA A 340 -0.31 23.00 -4.50
CA ALA A 340 0.29 22.44 -5.70
C ALA A 340 1.83 22.55 -5.70
N GLY A 341 2.50 21.47 -6.07
CA GLY A 341 3.95 21.32 -6.06
C GLY A 341 4.52 20.68 -4.80
N SER A 342 3.75 20.56 -3.72
CA SER A 342 4.12 19.72 -2.57
C SER A 342 3.99 18.24 -2.95
N PRO A 343 5.00 17.38 -2.72
CA PRO A 343 4.91 15.96 -3.04
C PRO A 343 3.71 15.29 -2.38
N LEU A 344 3.46 15.58 -1.09
CA LEU A 344 2.32 15.01 -0.37
C LEU A 344 0.98 15.46 -0.98
N PHE A 345 0.87 16.73 -1.37
CA PHE A 345 -0.32 17.25 -2.03
C PHE A 345 -0.55 16.56 -3.39
N GLU A 346 0.48 16.44 -4.22
CA GLU A 346 0.38 15.80 -5.54
C GLU A 346 -0.02 14.33 -5.41
N SER A 347 0.57 13.56 -4.49
CA SER A 347 0.19 12.16 -4.25
C SER A 347 -1.29 12.04 -3.88
N LEU A 348 -1.80 12.92 -3.00
CA LEU A 348 -3.21 12.90 -2.60
C LEU A 348 -4.18 13.23 -3.74
N LEU A 349 -3.78 14.06 -4.72
CA LEU A 349 -4.61 14.34 -5.91
C LEU A 349 -4.87 13.09 -6.75
N LEU A 350 -3.95 12.12 -6.72
CA LEU A 350 -4.05 10.88 -7.50
C LEU A 350 -5.09 9.89 -6.96
N ALA A 351 -5.72 10.17 -5.81
CA ALA A 351 -6.67 9.27 -5.19
C ALA A 351 -7.88 8.97 -6.13
N PRO A 352 -8.07 7.71 -6.56
CA PRO A 352 -9.13 7.36 -7.51
C PRO A 352 -10.52 7.32 -6.85
N THR A 353 -10.58 7.11 -5.52
CA THR A 353 -11.83 6.93 -4.78
C THR A 353 -11.78 7.60 -3.40
N ALA A 354 -12.95 7.86 -2.82
CA ALA A 354 -13.04 8.37 -1.44
C ALA A 354 -12.43 7.40 -0.44
N ALA A 355 -12.62 6.08 -0.63
CA ALA A 355 -12.06 5.06 0.26
C ALA A 355 -10.52 5.08 0.28
N SER A 356 -9.88 5.17 -0.90
CA SER A 356 -8.41 5.28 -0.98
C SER A 356 -7.88 6.58 -0.35
N ALA A 357 -8.62 7.69 -0.48
CA ALA A 357 -8.25 8.96 0.17
C ALA A 357 -8.39 8.88 1.70
N GLN A 358 -9.49 8.31 2.20
CA GLN A 358 -9.72 8.10 3.63
C GLN A 358 -8.63 7.24 4.28
N GLN A 359 -8.20 6.17 3.60
CA GLN A 359 -7.10 5.33 4.05
C GLN A 359 -5.77 6.10 4.09
N ALA A 360 -5.51 6.98 3.12
CA ALA A 360 -4.36 7.86 3.13
C ALA A 360 -4.40 8.79 4.35
N PHE A 361 -5.52 9.47 4.59
CA PHE A 361 -5.68 10.37 5.73
C PHE A 361 -5.54 9.64 7.07
N GLN A 362 -6.05 8.41 7.18
CA GLN A 362 -5.88 7.60 8.39
C GLN A 362 -4.39 7.37 8.69
N GLN A 363 -3.59 7.03 7.68
CA GLN A 363 -2.15 6.82 7.83
C GLN A 363 -1.38 8.11 8.14
N LEU A 364 -1.80 9.24 7.55
CA LEU A 364 -1.16 10.54 7.73
C LEU A 364 -1.42 11.15 9.12
N SER A 365 -2.49 10.75 9.81
CA SER A 365 -2.98 11.35 11.07
C SER A 365 -1.94 11.50 12.19
N GLY A 366 -1.03 10.53 12.37
CA GLY A 366 -0.03 10.56 13.44
C GLY A 366 -0.56 10.22 14.84
N GLU A 367 -1.65 9.44 14.94
CA GLU A 367 -2.30 9.06 16.21
C GLU A 367 -1.35 8.41 17.25
N ILE A 368 -0.26 7.79 16.79
CA ILE A 368 0.78 7.21 17.64
C ILE A 368 1.38 8.22 18.64
N HIS A 369 1.49 9.49 18.27
CA HIS A 369 2.19 10.48 19.08
C HIS A 369 1.47 10.82 20.39
N PRO A 370 0.17 11.19 20.39
CA PRO A 370 -0.57 11.34 21.64
C PRO A 370 -0.75 10.02 22.41
N ALA A 371 -0.79 8.86 21.73
CA ALA A 371 -0.93 7.56 22.39
C ALA A 371 0.21 7.25 23.36
N VAL A 372 1.45 7.63 23.02
CA VAL A 372 2.63 7.40 23.87
C VAL A 372 2.46 8.05 25.25
N ALA A 373 1.91 9.26 25.33
CA ALA A 373 1.70 9.94 26.61
C ALA A 373 0.68 9.19 27.49
N SER A 374 -0.42 8.72 26.90
CA SER A 374 -1.41 7.88 27.58
C SER A 374 -0.80 6.59 28.12
N VAL A 375 0.11 5.96 27.37
CA VAL A 375 0.85 4.77 27.81
C VAL A 375 1.74 5.09 29.01
N LEU A 376 2.51 6.18 28.97
CA LEU A 376 3.39 6.56 30.07
C LEU A 376 2.61 6.82 31.38
N ILE A 377 1.44 7.47 31.29
CA ILE A 377 0.55 7.69 32.44
C ILE A 377 0.06 6.34 33.03
N ASN A 378 -0.38 5.42 32.17
CA ASN A 378 -0.84 4.10 32.59
C ASN A 378 0.28 3.24 33.19
N GLN A 379 1.48 3.27 32.61
CA GLN A 379 2.63 2.49 33.07
C GLN A 379 3.12 2.91 34.47
N GLY A 380 2.95 4.18 34.84
CA GLY A 380 3.24 4.67 36.19
C GLY A 380 2.55 3.85 37.30
N ARG A 381 1.40 3.22 36.98
CA ARG A 381 0.68 2.30 37.88
C ARG A 381 1.56 1.15 38.35
N HIS A 382 2.37 0.52 37.49
CA HIS A 382 3.20 -0.62 37.88
C HIS A 382 4.22 -0.25 38.96
N LEU A 383 4.72 0.99 38.94
CA LEU A 383 5.59 1.52 39.99
C LEU A 383 4.80 1.76 41.29
N ARG A 384 3.59 2.34 41.21
CA ARG A 384 2.69 2.52 42.38
C ARG A 384 2.33 1.20 43.04
N ASP A 385 1.94 0.21 42.24
CA ASP A 385 1.56 -1.11 42.72
C ASP A 385 2.73 -1.79 43.42
N THR A 386 3.93 -1.72 42.84
CA THR A 386 5.16 -2.25 43.45
C THR A 386 5.47 -1.57 44.78
N MET A 387 5.40 -0.23 44.85
CA MET A 387 5.61 0.49 46.12
C MET A 387 4.54 0.09 47.17
N GLY A 388 3.27 0.03 46.77
CA GLY A 388 2.17 -0.41 47.64
C GLY A 388 2.35 -1.85 48.14
N GLU A 389 2.82 -2.76 47.29
CA GLU A 389 3.10 -4.15 47.66
C GLU A 389 4.19 -4.29 48.72
N ARG A 390 5.21 -3.42 48.71
CA ARG A 390 6.28 -3.37 49.71
C ARG A 390 5.77 -2.77 51.02
N LEU A 391 4.99 -1.69 50.95
CA LEU A 391 4.37 -1.05 52.10
C LEU A 391 3.36 -1.95 52.84
N ARG A 392 2.76 -2.92 52.14
CA ARG A 392 1.82 -3.90 52.73
C ARG A 392 2.48 -5.08 53.45
N GLN A 393 3.79 -5.28 53.35
CA GLN A 393 4.43 -6.48 53.92
C GLN A 393 4.45 -6.53 55.46
N ASP A 394 4.22 -5.39 56.16
CA ASP A 394 4.23 -5.31 57.65
C ASP A 394 2.85 -5.10 58.30
N ALA A 395 1.79 -4.80 57.55
CA ALA A 395 0.47 -4.64 58.15
C ALA A 395 -0.09 -6.04 58.50
N GLY A 396 0.06 -6.49 59.75
CA GLY A 396 -0.38 -7.79 60.30
C GLY A 396 -1.88 -8.11 60.06
N ALA A 397 -2.44 -9.28 60.36
CA ALA A 397 -2.03 -10.45 61.13
C ALA A 397 -2.85 -11.67 60.65
N VAL A 398 -2.36 -12.92 60.75
CA VAL A 398 -2.89 -13.92 61.69
C VAL A 398 -1.75 -14.79 62.23
N GLY A 399 -1.43 -14.67 63.52
CA GLY A 399 -0.66 -15.68 64.26
C GLY A 399 0.83 -15.37 64.48
N ASN A 400 1.24 -15.56 65.74
CA ASN A 400 2.61 -15.47 66.25
C ASN A 400 3.66 -16.13 65.33
N GLY A 401 4.74 -15.39 65.04
CA GLY A 401 6.06 -16.02 64.87
C GLY A 401 6.67 -16.06 63.47
N THR A 402 6.47 -15.05 62.61
CA THR A 402 7.40 -14.85 61.48
C THR A 402 8.02 -13.46 61.56
N GLN A 403 9.36 -13.43 61.61
CA GLN A 403 10.18 -12.23 61.74
C GLN A 403 9.84 -11.24 60.62
N SER A 404 9.49 -10.01 60.98
CA SER A 404 9.69 -8.86 60.11
C SER A 404 11.14 -8.90 59.64
N LEU A 405 11.36 -8.72 58.35
CA LEU A 405 12.71 -8.36 57.89
C LEU A 405 12.86 -6.89 58.25
N ASP A 406 13.45 -6.61 59.41
CA ASP A 406 13.69 -5.23 59.91
C ASP A 406 14.41 -4.38 58.85
N GLU A 407 15.26 -5.02 58.03
CA GLU A 407 15.87 -4.46 56.83
C GLU A 407 15.89 -5.53 55.71
N GLY A 408 15.53 -5.16 54.48
CA GLY A 408 15.43 -6.09 53.37
C GLY A 408 15.77 -5.48 52.01
N ALA A 409 16.51 -6.24 51.21
CA ALA A 409 16.65 -5.97 49.77
C ALA A 409 15.59 -6.78 49.00
N TRP A 410 15.09 -6.20 47.92
CA TRP A 410 14.13 -6.87 47.04
C TRP A 410 14.45 -6.67 45.58
N PHE A 411 13.93 -7.59 44.78
CA PHE A 411 14.04 -7.62 43.34
C PHE A 411 12.69 -8.04 42.75
N LYS A 412 12.28 -7.41 41.66
CA LYS A 412 11.01 -7.69 40.96
C LYS A 412 11.24 -7.71 39.46
N VAL A 413 10.77 -8.77 38.82
CA VAL A 413 10.60 -8.82 37.36
C VAL A 413 9.17 -8.39 37.06
N LEU A 414 8.98 -7.47 36.12
CA LEU A 414 7.66 -7.02 35.72
C LEU A 414 7.38 -7.41 34.27
N GLY A 415 6.16 -7.85 34.00
CA GLY A 415 5.64 -8.10 32.66
C GLY A 415 4.16 -7.72 32.57
N ALA A 416 3.78 -6.93 31.56
CA ALA A 416 2.39 -6.65 31.31
C ALA A 416 2.06 -6.51 29.82
N TRP A 417 0.81 -6.78 29.49
CA TRP A 417 0.25 -6.70 28.16
C TRP A 417 -1.05 -5.90 28.23
N GLY A 418 -1.32 -5.12 27.20
CA GLY A 418 -2.53 -4.33 27.13
C GLY A 418 -3.09 -4.26 25.72
N LYS A 419 -4.40 -4.06 25.65
CA LYS A 419 -5.14 -3.80 24.42
C LYS A 419 -6.07 -2.62 24.67
N ALA A 420 -6.02 -1.65 23.77
CA ALA A 420 -6.97 -0.56 23.66
C ALA A 420 -7.78 -0.78 22.38
N ASP A 421 -9.07 -1.07 22.51
CA ASP A 421 -9.93 -1.35 21.38
C ASP A 421 -10.30 -0.04 20.66
N GLY A 422 -9.95 0.03 19.38
CA GLY A 422 -10.27 1.16 18.51
C GLY A 422 -11.76 1.25 18.19
N GLY A 423 -12.25 2.47 17.97
CA GLY A 423 -13.60 2.74 17.48
C GLY A 423 -13.62 3.06 15.98
N HIS A 424 -14.75 3.58 15.50
CA HIS A 424 -14.87 4.06 14.11
C HIS A 424 -13.99 5.30 13.83
N SER A 425 -13.53 5.98 14.87
CA SER A 425 -12.87 7.30 14.76
C SER A 425 -11.40 7.32 15.16
N GLN A 426 -10.91 6.33 15.91
CA GLN A 426 -9.53 6.26 16.41
C GLN A 426 -8.99 4.84 16.31
N ALA A 427 -7.70 4.72 15.98
CA ALA A 427 -6.99 3.47 15.86
C ALA A 427 -6.78 2.80 17.23
N GLY A 428 -7.05 1.49 17.27
CA GLY A 428 -6.70 0.64 18.41
C GLY A 428 -5.20 0.37 18.49
N TYR A 429 -4.71 -0.01 19.67
CA TYR A 429 -3.31 -0.37 19.86
C TYR A 429 -3.13 -1.46 20.91
N ASN A 430 -2.02 -2.18 20.76
CA ASN A 430 -1.55 -3.14 21.76
C ASN A 430 -0.29 -2.59 22.43
N THR A 431 -0.14 -2.87 23.72
CA THR A 431 1.04 -2.49 24.51
C THR A 431 1.68 -3.71 25.16
N SER A 432 3.00 -3.68 25.31
CA SER A 432 3.72 -4.58 26.20
C SER A 432 4.74 -3.81 27.01
N ILE A 433 5.02 -4.27 28.22
CA ILE A 433 6.09 -3.75 29.07
C ILE A 433 6.80 -4.93 29.74
N GLY A 434 8.12 -4.87 29.78
CA GLY A 434 8.98 -5.80 30.50
C GLY A 434 10.07 -5.04 31.24
N GLY A 435 10.44 -5.48 32.43
CA GLY A 435 11.42 -4.74 33.21
C GLY A 435 11.86 -5.41 34.49
N LEU A 436 12.73 -4.70 35.19
CA LEU A 436 13.40 -5.16 36.39
C LEU A 436 13.52 -3.98 37.36
N LEU A 437 13.03 -4.18 38.57
CA LEU A 437 13.10 -3.24 39.67
C LEU A 437 13.87 -3.88 40.83
N ALA A 438 14.65 -3.07 41.53
CA ALA A 438 15.32 -3.49 42.75
C ALA A 438 15.31 -2.34 43.76
N GLY A 439 15.29 -2.69 45.05
CA GLY A 439 15.25 -1.68 46.09
C GLY A 439 15.64 -2.24 47.45
N VAL A 440 15.66 -1.31 48.41
CA VAL A 440 15.91 -1.59 49.82
C VAL A 440 14.81 -0.91 50.63
N ASP A 441 14.28 -1.63 51.61
CA ASP A 441 13.33 -1.09 52.57
C ASP A 441 13.54 -1.69 53.96
N GLY A 442 13.12 -0.95 54.99
CA GLY A 442 13.25 -1.37 56.38
C GLY A 442 12.31 -0.60 57.31
N GLU A 443 12.11 -1.13 58.50
CA GLU A 443 11.36 -0.48 59.57
C GLU A 443 12.23 0.56 60.28
N VAL A 444 11.68 1.76 60.53
CA VAL A 444 12.36 2.88 61.18
C VAL A 444 11.47 3.44 62.29
N GLY A 445 11.67 2.94 63.51
CA GLY A 445 10.78 3.22 64.64
C GLY A 445 9.48 2.40 64.57
N GLU A 446 8.53 2.67 65.47
CA GLU A 446 7.32 1.84 65.57
C GLU A 446 6.36 2.08 64.38
N GLY A 447 6.04 1.00 63.66
CA GLY A 447 5.02 0.97 62.61
C GLY A 447 5.36 1.79 61.36
N ARG A 448 6.62 2.16 61.15
CA ARG A 448 7.04 2.96 59.99
C ARG A 448 7.99 2.18 59.11
N ARG A 449 7.66 2.04 57.82
CA ARG A 449 8.56 1.48 56.80
C ARG A 449 8.98 2.55 55.81
N LEU A 450 10.27 2.62 55.50
CA LEU A 450 10.85 3.50 54.49
C LEU A 450 11.57 2.66 53.43
N GLY A 451 11.46 3.03 52.16
CA GLY A 451 12.18 2.34 51.09
C GLY A 451 12.56 3.24 49.92
N LEU A 452 13.62 2.82 49.23
CA LEU A 452 14.12 3.40 47.98
C LEU A 452 14.21 2.30 46.93
N PHE A 453 13.94 2.65 45.67
CA PHE A 453 14.08 1.72 44.56
C PHE A 453 14.57 2.39 43.29
N GLY A 454 15.16 1.59 42.41
CA GLY A 454 15.44 1.96 41.05
C GLY A 454 15.20 0.79 40.11
N GLY A 455 15.21 1.07 38.81
CA GLY A 455 15.12 0.00 37.83
C GLY A 455 14.94 0.48 36.41
N TYR A 456 14.69 -0.49 35.54
CA TYR A 456 14.58 -0.31 34.10
C TYR A 456 13.36 -1.02 33.57
N SER A 457 12.69 -0.43 32.59
CA SER A 457 11.68 -1.11 31.78
C SER A 457 11.78 -0.74 30.31
N ASP A 458 11.60 -1.72 29.44
CA ASP A 458 11.33 -1.54 28.02
C ASP A 458 9.83 -1.73 27.77
N SER A 459 9.27 -0.89 26.90
CA SER A 459 7.89 -1.06 26.48
C SER A 459 7.70 -0.79 25.01
N SER A 460 6.69 -1.45 24.44
CA SER A 460 6.30 -1.25 23.06
C SER A 460 4.82 -0.90 22.96
N LEU A 461 4.49 -0.08 21.97
CA LEU A 461 3.13 0.18 21.52
C LEU A 461 3.07 -0.05 20.02
N ASN A 462 2.06 -0.79 19.56
CA ASN A 462 1.84 -1.09 18.15
C ASN A 462 0.38 -0.76 17.80
N MET A 463 0.19 0.13 16.82
CA MET A 463 -1.08 0.42 16.18
C MET A 463 -1.18 -0.42 14.90
N GLY A 464 -2.13 -1.34 14.87
CA GLY A 464 -2.33 -2.32 13.79
C GLY A 464 -2.95 -1.74 12.51
N ASP A 465 -3.70 -2.60 11.79
CA ASP A 465 -4.28 -2.35 10.47
C ASP A 465 -4.95 -0.97 10.40
N GLY A 466 -4.39 -0.09 9.56
CA GLY A 466 -4.90 1.27 9.38
C GLY A 466 -3.78 2.30 9.40
N THR A 467 -3.06 2.46 10.52
CA THR A 467 -2.01 3.49 10.66
C THR A 467 -0.58 2.94 10.58
N HIS A 468 -0.39 1.62 10.75
CA HIS A 468 0.91 0.94 10.67
C HIS A 468 2.04 1.68 11.41
N SER A 469 1.78 1.96 12.69
CA SER A 469 2.65 2.79 13.52
C SER A 469 3.09 2.03 14.77
N SER A 470 4.33 2.25 15.21
CA SER A 470 4.89 1.63 16.40
C SER A 470 5.76 2.60 17.19
N ALA A 471 5.82 2.38 18.50
CA ALA A 471 6.69 3.11 19.41
C ALA A 471 7.40 2.12 20.35
N LYS A 472 8.65 2.42 20.68
CA LYS A 472 9.41 1.76 21.74
C LYS A 472 9.85 2.80 22.77
N VAL A 473 9.81 2.43 24.04
CA VAL A 473 10.18 3.32 25.13
C VAL A 473 11.07 2.61 26.14
N ASP A 474 12.31 3.05 26.21
CA ASP A 474 13.27 2.64 27.24
C ASP A 474 13.15 3.60 28.43
N SER A 475 12.87 3.06 29.62
CA SER A 475 12.60 3.85 30.82
C SER A 475 13.51 3.50 31.99
N TYR A 476 14.01 4.53 32.67
CA TYR A 476 14.80 4.42 33.90
C TYR A 476 14.03 5.05 35.05
N HIS A 477 13.91 4.33 36.16
CA HIS A 477 13.05 4.71 37.28
C HIS A 477 13.86 4.90 38.55
N LEU A 478 13.48 5.90 39.33
CA LEU A 478 13.92 6.13 40.70
C LEU A 478 12.71 6.48 41.55
N GLY A 479 12.59 5.91 42.75
CA GLY A 479 11.50 6.29 43.64
C GLY A 479 11.75 5.97 45.11
N ALA A 480 10.87 6.53 45.93
CA ALA A 480 10.91 6.43 47.37
C ALA A 480 9.49 6.28 47.92
N TYR A 481 9.36 5.58 49.05
CA TYR A 481 8.06 5.38 49.68
C TYR A 481 8.19 5.26 51.19
N VAL A 482 7.12 5.67 51.87
CA VAL A 482 6.98 5.60 53.33
C VAL A 482 5.57 5.14 53.69
N GLY A 483 5.47 4.25 54.67
CA GLY A 483 4.22 3.81 55.26
C GLY A 483 4.26 3.97 56.76
N GLN A 484 3.14 4.38 57.34
CA GLN A 484 2.94 4.48 58.78
C GLN A 484 1.67 3.70 59.15
N GLN A 485 1.83 2.72 60.04
CA GLN A 485 0.74 2.05 60.72
C GLN A 485 0.34 2.87 61.96
N LEU A 486 -0.96 3.15 62.07
CA LEU A 486 -1.62 3.88 63.15
C LEU A 486 -2.80 3.02 63.63
N ASP A 487 -2.57 2.15 64.60
CA ASP A 487 -3.51 1.12 65.04
C ASP A 487 -4.06 0.31 63.86
N ALA A 488 -5.35 0.46 63.53
CA ALA A 488 -6.00 -0.23 62.43
C ALA A 488 -5.79 0.46 61.07
N VAL A 489 -5.27 1.68 61.01
CA VAL A 489 -5.14 2.46 59.76
C VAL A 489 -3.69 2.50 59.29
N ARG A 490 -3.46 2.18 58.03
CA ARG A 490 -2.18 2.41 57.34
C ARG A 490 -2.29 3.64 56.46
N LEU A 491 -1.34 4.57 56.63
CA LEU A 491 -1.12 5.69 55.72
C LEU A 491 0.15 5.45 54.93
N SER A 492 0.05 5.56 53.61
CA SER A 492 1.15 5.33 52.68
C SER A 492 1.34 6.55 51.79
N VAL A 493 2.60 6.93 51.56
CA VAL A 493 3.00 7.96 50.59
C VAL A 493 4.15 7.43 49.77
N GLY A 494 4.10 7.59 48.45
CA GLY A 494 5.20 7.21 47.58
C GLY A 494 5.31 8.09 46.36
N GLY A 495 6.53 8.23 45.86
CA GLY A 495 6.82 9.05 44.68
C GLY A 495 7.90 8.43 43.81
N SER A 496 7.84 8.73 42.53
CA SER A 496 8.81 8.25 41.54
C SER A 496 9.07 9.28 40.46
N TYR A 497 10.30 9.30 39.96
CA TYR A 497 10.74 10.03 38.81
C TYR A 497 11.28 9.06 37.76
N SER A 498 10.92 9.26 36.50
CA SER A 498 11.36 8.41 35.41
C SER A 498 11.85 9.22 34.22
N TRP A 499 12.91 8.73 33.58
CA TRP A 499 13.40 9.24 32.30
C TRP A 499 13.07 8.23 31.21
N HIS A 500 12.58 8.72 30.07
CA HIS A 500 12.10 7.91 28.96
C HIS A 500 12.81 8.31 27.67
N ARG A 501 13.31 7.34 26.91
CA ARG A 501 13.76 7.50 25.53
C ARG A 501 12.75 6.85 24.60
N ILE A 502 12.18 7.64 23.69
CA ILE A 502 11.06 7.22 22.85
C ILE A 502 11.51 7.17 21.39
N ASP A 503 11.42 5.98 20.79
CA ASP A 503 11.63 5.75 19.36
C ASP A 503 10.28 5.46 18.68
N VAL A 504 9.83 6.35 17.79
CA VAL A 504 8.58 6.20 17.01
C VAL A 504 8.90 5.88 15.56
N LYS A 505 8.14 4.94 14.97
CA LYS A 505 8.19 4.60 13.55
C LYS A 505 6.77 4.54 12.97
N ARG A 506 6.58 5.10 11.78
CA ARG A 506 5.35 5.01 11.00
C ARG A 506 5.68 4.53 9.59
N GLU A 507 4.97 3.53 9.12
CA GLU A 507 5.18 2.92 7.80
C GLU A 507 3.94 3.21 6.94
N LEU A 508 4.04 4.20 6.07
CA LEU A 508 2.91 4.70 5.29
C LEU A 508 2.89 4.01 3.92
N GLN A 509 1.70 3.63 3.47
CA GLN A 509 1.42 3.07 2.16
C GLN A 509 0.14 3.71 1.63
N PHE A 510 0.28 4.80 0.88
CA PHE A 510 -0.86 5.58 0.39
C PHE A 510 -0.56 6.13 -1.00
N ALA A 511 -1.61 6.33 -1.81
CA ALA A 511 -1.51 6.98 -3.12
C ALA A 511 -0.44 6.38 -4.09
N GLY A 512 -0.04 5.13 -3.90
CA GLY A 512 1.02 4.49 -4.69
C GLY A 512 2.43 4.68 -4.10
N ASP A 513 2.57 5.53 -3.08
CA ASP A 513 3.82 5.78 -2.36
C ASP A 513 3.99 4.90 -1.13
N SER A 514 5.24 4.68 -0.76
CA SER A 514 5.64 3.99 0.45
C SER A 514 6.69 4.81 1.19
N GLU A 515 6.39 5.23 2.41
CA GLU A 515 7.27 6.04 3.24
C GLU A 515 7.56 5.38 4.59
N ARG A 516 8.76 5.62 5.11
CA ARG A 516 9.15 5.15 6.44
C ARG A 516 9.62 6.30 7.31
N LEU A 517 8.69 6.81 8.10
CA LEU A 517 8.91 7.95 8.98
C LEU A 517 9.43 7.50 10.35
N LYS A 518 10.41 8.21 10.89
CA LYS A 518 10.99 7.92 12.20
C LYS A 518 11.29 9.20 12.97
N THR A 519 11.11 9.14 14.29
CA THR A 519 11.60 10.17 15.20
C THR A 519 12.10 9.56 16.51
N LYS A 520 13.03 10.26 17.16
CA LYS A 520 13.45 10.02 18.53
C LYS A 520 13.12 11.23 19.38
N ARG A 521 12.66 11.04 20.61
CA ARG A 521 12.47 12.12 21.59
C ARG A 521 12.60 11.61 23.02
N ASP A 522 12.94 12.51 23.92
CA ASP A 522 12.99 12.22 25.34
C ASP A 522 11.69 12.67 26.02
N ALA A 523 11.38 12.03 27.15
CA ALA A 523 10.31 12.42 28.04
C ALA A 523 10.67 12.11 29.49
N GLN A 524 9.97 12.76 30.41
CA GLN A 524 10.15 12.60 31.85
C GLN A 524 8.78 12.45 32.49
N SER A 525 8.68 11.58 33.50
CA SER A 525 7.47 11.45 34.29
C SER A 525 7.75 11.56 35.78
N ALA A 526 6.88 12.30 36.48
CA ALA A 526 6.88 12.43 37.92
C ALA A 526 5.54 11.95 38.46
N GLN A 527 5.58 11.23 39.58
CA GLN A 527 4.38 10.68 40.18
C GLN A 527 4.45 10.77 41.69
N LEU A 528 3.30 11.07 42.29
CA LEU A 528 3.07 11.05 43.73
C LEU A 528 1.78 10.30 43.99
N PHE A 529 1.76 9.40 44.97
CA PHE A 529 0.53 8.76 45.42
C PHE A 529 0.45 8.74 46.94
N THR A 530 -0.79 8.70 47.41
CA THR A 530 -1.15 8.51 48.82
C THR A 530 -2.19 7.41 48.92
N GLU A 531 -2.14 6.60 49.97
CA GLU A 531 -3.15 5.59 50.27
C GLU A 531 -3.47 5.60 51.76
N ALA A 532 -4.77 5.60 52.09
CA ALA A 532 -5.26 5.28 53.42
C ALA A 532 -5.97 3.93 53.35
N ALA A 533 -5.61 3.01 54.23
CA ALA A 533 -6.15 1.66 54.27
C ALA A 533 -6.53 1.26 55.70
N TRP A 534 -7.70 0.68 55.90
CA TRP A 534 -8.21 0.31 57.23
C TRP A 534 -8.26 -1.21 57.39
N SER A 535 -7.46 -1.77 58.30
CA SER A 535 -7.45 -3.21 58.58
C SER A 535 -8.62 -3.62 59.48
N LEU A 536 -9.34 -4.65 59.05
CA LEU A 536 -10.46 -5.29 59.75
C LEU A 536 -10.16 -6.80 59.86
N ASP A 537 -9.78 -7.24 61.06
CA ASP A 537 -9.46 -8.65 61.33
C ASP A 537 -10.74 -9.47 61.60
N LEU A 538 -11.27 -10.13 60.57
CA LEU A 538 -12.47 -10.96 60.63
C LEU A 538 -12.11 -12.44 60.48
N GLN A 539 -11.50 -13.05 61.51
CA GLN A 539 -10.99 -14.44 61.42
C GLN A 539 -12.01 -15.40 60.76
N PRO A 540 -11.59 -16.17 59.74
CA PRO A 540 -10.22 -16.38 59.24
C PRO A 540 -9.74 -15.39 58.15
N LEU A 541 -10.50 -14.32 57.85
CA LEU A 541 -10.26 -13.38 56.76
C LEU A 541 -9.85 -11.99 57.27
N ALA A 542 -8.81 -11.38 56.71
CA ALA A 542 -8.49 -9.97 56.92
C ALA A 542 -9.09 -9.14 55.78
N LEU A 543 -9.85 -8.11 56.10
CA LEU A 543 -10.38 -7.16 55.11
C LEU A 543 -9.68 -5.81 55.25
N GLU A 544 -9.33 -5.20 54.12
CA GLU A 544 -8.67 -3.89 54.08
C GLU A 544 -9.32 -3.00 53.02
N PRO A 545 -10.38 -2.23 53.37
CA PRO A 545 -10.84 -1.13 52.54
C PRO A 545 -9.73 -0.08 52.38
N PHE A 546 -9.55 0.45 51.18
CA PHE A 546 -8.55 1.47 50.90
C PHE A 546 -9.07 2.57 49.98
N ALA A 547 -8.50 3.76 50.15
CA ALA A 547 -8.66 4.90 49.27
C ALA A 547 -7.27 5.40 48.86
N ASN A 548 -7.01 5.46 47.55
CA ASN A 548 -5.77 5.92 46.95
C ASN A 548 -6.00 7.16 46.11
N LEU A 549 -5.12 8.16 46.22
CA LEU A 549 -5.07 9.32 45.34
C LEU A 549 -3.67 9.39 44.71
N ALA A 550 -3.61 9.53 43.39
CA ALA A 550 -2.38 9.63 42.62
C ALA A 550 -2.40 10.84 41.70
N TYR A 551 -1.26 11.53 41.64
CA TYR A 551 -0.94 12.55 40.65
C TYR A 551 0.19 12.03 39.75
N VAL A 552 0.01 12.13 38.44
CA VAL A 552 1.01 11.78 37.43
C VAL A 552 1.20 12.96 36.51
N ASN A 553 2.46 13.29 36.26
CA ASN A 553 2.89 14.32 35.34
C ASN A 553 3.81 13.70 34.29
N VAL A 554 3.59 14.01 33.01
CA VAL A 554 4.44 13.58 31.90
C VAL A 554 4.78 14.79 31.05
N ALA A 555 6.07 15.06 30.88
CA ALA A 555 6.59 16.09 29.99
C ALA A 555 7.42 15.43 28.88
N SER A 556 7.14 15.74 27.62
CA SER A 556 7.88 15.22 26.46
C SER A 556 8.40 16.36 25.59
N ASP A 557 9.61 16.18 25.07
CA ASP A 557 10.25 17.16 24.20
C ASP A 557 9.54 17.28 22.84
N SER A 558 9.75 18.41 22.17
CA SER A 558 9.37 18.59 20.77
C SER A 558 10.05 17.57 19.87
N PHE A 559 9.44 17.23 18.74
CA PHE A 559 10.01 16.27 17.81
C PHE A 559 9.81 16.66 16.34
N LYS A 560 10.62 16.06 15.48
CA LYS A 560 10.55 16.19 14.03
C LYS A 560 10.86 14.83 13.39
N GLU A 561 9.88 14.26 12.70
CA GLU A 561 10.07 13.05 11.93
C GLU A 561 10.98 13.28 10.72
N LYS A 562 11.58 12.19 10.25
CA LYS A 562 12.41 12.13 9.05
C LYS A 562 12.03 10.88 8.25
N GLY A 563 12.26 10.92 6.94
CA GLY A 563 12.19 9.72 6.08
C GLY A 563 11.16 9.75 4.95
N GLY A 564 10.48 10.89 4.74
CA GLY A 564 9.50 11.06 3.66
C GLY A 564 8.81 12.43 3.74
N ASP A 565 7.97 12.74 2.75
CA ASP A 565 7.31 14.03 2.58
C ASP A 565 6.14 14.20 3.56
N ALA A 566 5.57 13.09 4.04
CA ALA A 566 4.54 13.08 5.09
C ALA A 566 5.08 13.20 6.53
N ALA A 567 6.38 13.49 6.70
CA ALA A 567 7.00 13.65 8.02
C ALA A 567 6.25 14.70 8.87
N LEU A 568 5.96 14.36 10.13
CA LEU A 568 5.32 15.29 11.07
C LEU A 568 6.30 15.94 12.06
N ARG A 569 5.88 17.08 12.59
CA ARG A 569 6.50 17.78 13.73
C ARG A 569 5.48 17.99 14.84
N GLY A 570 5.94 17.97 16.07
CA GLY A 570 5.14 18.28 17.26
C GLY A 570 5.92 19.16 18.22
N ALA A 571 5.23 20.06 18.90
CA ALA A 571 5.80 20.85 19.98
C ALA A 571 6.03 19.98 21.24
N ALA A 572 6.73 20.54 22.23
CA ALA A 572 6.80 19.92 23.54
C ALA A 572 5.39 19.78 24.13
N ASP A 573 5.15 18.68 24.84
CA ASP A 573 3.83 18.33 25.36
C ASP A 573 3.91 18.04 26.86
N HIS A 574 2.86 18.43 27.58
CA HIS A 574 2.77 18.28 29.03
C HIS A 574 1.39 17.75 29.39
N ARG A 575 1.35 16.63 30.13
CA ARG A 575 0.14 15.97 30.57
C ARG A 575 0.15 15.80 32.08
N GLU A 576 -1.02 15.98 32.66
CA GLU A 576 -1.27 15.67 34.06
C GLU A 576 -2.49 14.76 34.18
N ALA A 577 -2.45 13.86 35.16
CA ALA A 577 -3.57 13.00 35.48
C ALA A 577 -3.70 12.87 37.00
N TRP A 578 -4.88 13.21 37.50
CA TRP A 578 -5.31 12.91 38.86
C TRP A 578 -6.19 11.66 38.83
N LEU A 579 -5.82 10.65 39.61
CA LEU A 579 -6.52 9.38 39.70
C LEU A 579 -6.90 9.10 41.14
N THR A 580 -8.12 8.65 41.37
CA THR A 580 -8.53 8.07 42.65
C THR A 580 -8.80 6.58 42.45
N THR A 581 -8.46 5.74 43.42
CA THR A 581 -8.86 4.34 43.45
C THR A 581 -9.46 4.00 44.80
N LEU A 582 -10.71 3.56 44.81
CA LEU A 582 -11.39 3.06 46.00
C LEU A 582 -11.49 1.54 45.86
N GLY A 583 -11.17 0.80 46.91
CA GLY A 583 -11.23 -0.65 46.82
C GLY A 583 -11.24 -1.38 48.14
N LEU A 584 -11.30 -2.69 48.02
CA LEU A 584 -11.25 -3.64 49.11
C LEU A 584 -10.19 -4.69 48.80
N ARG A 585 -9.37 -5.00 49.80
CA ARG A 585 -8.48 -6.16 49.76
C ARG A 585 -8.96 -7.20 50.76
N ALA A 586 -8.89 -8.45 50.38
CA ALA A 586 -9.21 -9.58 51.23
C ALA A 586 -7.99 -10.49 51.32
N GLY A 587 -7.50 -10.74 52.53
CA GLY A 587 -6.30 -11.53 52.80
C GLY A 587 -6.63 -12.77 53.63
N GLN A 588 -6.04 -13.90 53.28
CA GLN A 588 -6.15 -15.15 54.04
C GLN A 588 -4.78 -15.82 54.17
N ARG A 589 -4.46 -16.27 55.38
CA ARG A 589 -3.25 -17.04 55.67
C ARG A 589 -3.60 -18.51 55.81
N LEU A 590 -3.01 -19.35 54.96
CA LEU A 590 -3.17 -20.79 54.97
C LEU A 590 -1.94 -21.44 55.59
N GLN A 591 -2.14 -22.18 56.67
CA GLN A 591 -1.06 -22.96 57.26
C GLN A 591 -0.78 -24.20 56.40
N LEU A 592 0.41 -24.29 55.80
CA LEU A 592 0.81 -25.46 55.00
C LEU A 592 1.55 -26.51 55.83
N SER A 593 2.32 -26.08 56.84
CA SER A 593 2.99 -26.92 57.82
C SER A 593 3.23 -26.15 59.13
N SER A 594 3.86 -26.74 60.14
CA SER A 594 4.24 -26.04 61.38
C SER A 594 5.24 -24.88 61.15
N THR A 595 5.90 -24.82 59.99
CA THR A 595 6.95 -23.83 59.69
C THR A 595 6.71 -23.06 58.39
N ARG A 596 5.63 -23.35 57.64
CA ARG A 596 5.30 -22.69 56.38
C ARG A 596 3.84 -22.26 56.34
N SER A 597 3.62 -21.01 55.94
CA SER A 597 2.31 -20.44 55.63
C SER A 597 2.31 -19.87 54.22
N LEU A 598 1.17 -19.99 53.55
CA LEU A 598 0.86 -19.35 52.27
C LEU A 598 -0.08 -18.19 52.53
N GLU A 599 0.30 -17.01 52.08
CA GLU A 599 -0.54 -15.81 52.15
C GLU A 599 -1.18 -15.58 50.80
N LEU A 600 -2.51 -15.58 50.78
CA LEU A 600 -3.32 -15.28 49.61
C LEU A 600 -3.99 -13.93 49.83
N SER A 601 -3.99 -13.08 48.82
CA SER A 601 -4.80 -11.87 48.83
C SER A 601 -5.45 -11.61 47.49
N ALA A 602 -6.65 -11.06 47.53
CA ALA A 602 -7.40 -10.59 46.38
C ALA A 602 -7.72 -9.10 46.55
N THR A 603 -7.67 -8.35 45.45
CA THR A 603 -8.01 -6.93 45.40
C THR A 603 -9.13 -6.71 44.40
N LEU A 604 -10.12 -5.94 44.81
CA LEU A 604 -11.13 -5.38 43.91
C LEU A 604 -11.21 -3.87 44.16
N GLY A 605 -11.14 -3.08 43.10
CA GLY A 605 -11.22 -1.62 43.20
C GLY A 605 -11.88 -0.98 41.99
N TRP A 606 -12.23 0.28 42.17
CA TRP A 606 -12.72 1.18 41.13
C TRP A 606 -11.76 2.37 41.04
N GLN A 607 -11.17 2.54 39.86
CA GLN A 607 -10.30 3.66 39.53
C GLN A 607 -11.08 4.69 38.73
N HIS A 608 -10.95 5.95 39.11
CA HIS A 608 -11.58 7.09 38.45
C HIS A 608 -10.56 8.18 38.11
N HIS A 609 -10.59 8.66 36.87
CA HIS A 609 -9.80 9.79 36.38
C HIS A 609 -10.50 11.13 36.67
N LEU A 610 -9.94 11.90 37.59
CA LEU A 610 -10.42 13.23 37.99
C LEU A 610 -10.07 14.32 36.97
N SER A 611 -9.01 14.12 36.18
CA SER A 611 -8.59 15.02 35.09
C SER A 611 -9.21 14.64 33.75
N PRO A 612 -9.28 15.56 32.76
CA PRO A 612 -9.64 15.21 31.38
C PRO A 612 -8.83 14.02 30.86
N THR A 613 -9.48 13.12 30.12
CA THR A 613 -8.86 11.87 29.64
C THR A 613 -8.43 11.94 28.17
N ASP A 614 -8.59 13.09 27.53
CA ASP A 614 -8.37 13.27 26.09
C ASP A 614 -6.90 13.17 25.70
N ALA A 615 -6.60 12.23 24.81
CA ALA A 615 -5.26 12.03 24.25
C ALA A 615 -5.11 12.83 22.94
N THR A 616 -5.05 14.16 23.05
CA THR A 616 -5.04 15.05 21.86
C THR A 616 -3.74 15.82 21.70
N MET A 617 -3.13 15.84 20.52
CA MET A 617 -1.88 16.56 20.24
C MET A 617 -2.03 17.45 19.00
N ASN A 618 -1.38 18.62 18.99
CA ASN A 618 -1.25 19.43 17.78
C ASN A 618 0.03 19.01 17.04
N LEU A 619 -0.14 18.56 15.81
CA LEU A 619 0.93 18.19 14.89
C LEU A 619 0.97 19.14 13.71
N GLY A 620 1.98 19.05 12.87
CA GLY A 620 2.01 19.70 11.56
C GLY A 620 2.95 18.95 10.63
N PHE A 621 2.84 19.18 9.33
CA PHE A 621 3.82 18.63 8.39
C PHE A 621 5.16 19.35 8.55
N VAL A 622 6.23 18.60 8.34
CA VAL A 622 7.60 19.11 8.31
C VAL A 622 7.83 20.00 7.11
N GLU A 623 7.24 19.66 5.97
CA GLU A 623 7.31 20.41 4.72
C GLU A 623 6.78 21.84 4.88
N GLY A 624 5.68 22.01 5.63
CA GLY A 624 5.06 23.31 5.85
C GLY A 624 3.59 23.20 6.27
N GLY A 625 2.82 24.26 6.02
CA GLY A 625 1.39 24.30 6.32
C GLY A 625 1.04 24.59 7.78
N GLN A 626 -0.26 24.68 8.04
CA GLN A 626 -0.80 24.88 9.40
C GLN A 626 -0.70 23.60 10.22
N GLY A 627 -0.69 23.78 11.54
CA GLY A 627 -0.85 22.66 12.46
C GLY A 627 -2.27 22.11 12.43
N PHE A 628 -2.42 20.84 12.79
CA PHE A 628 -3.68 20.14 12.88
C PHE A 628 -3.75 19.34 14.18
N LYS A 629 -4.96 19.20 14.73
CA LYS A 629 -5.19 18.42 15.94
C LYS A 629 -5.38 16.95 15.58
N VAL A 630 -4.72 16.06 16.30
CA VAL A 630 -4.95 14.61 16.26
C VAL A 630 -5.36 14.11 17.62
N GLN A 631 -6.23 13.11 17.66
CA GLN A 631 -6.68 12.43 18.87
C GLN A 631 -6.40 10.93 18.77
N SER A 632 -5.76 10.36 19.80
CA SER A 632 -5.73 8.92 20.04
C SER A 632 -6.87 8.51 20.99
N LEU A 633 -7.04 7.21 21.25
CA LEU A 633 -7.94 6.72 22.29
C LEU A 633 -7.70 7.43 23.62
N SER A 634 -8.76 8.04 24.15
CA SER A 634 -8.79 8.65 25.47
C SER A 634 -8.61 7.58 26.55
N LEU A 635 -8.04 7.98 27.69
CA LEU A 635 -7.99 7.10 28.86
C LEU A 635 -9.42 6.78 29.35
N ASP A 636 -9.64 5.57 29.86
CA ASP A 636 -10.92 5.22 30.46
C ASP A 636 -11.17 6.11 31.70
N ARG A 637 -12.33 6.78 31.73
CA ARG A 637 -12.74 7.60 32.88
C ARG A 637 -12.84 6.75 34.15
N ASP A 638 -13.38 5.55 33.98
CA ASP A 638 -13.71 4.61 35.03
C ASP A 638 -13.21 3.21 34.63
N ALA A 639 -12.52 2.55 35.54
CA ALA A 639 -12.03 1.20 35.32
C ALA A 639 -12.07 0.35 36.60
N ALA A 640 -12.34 -0.94 36.44
CA ALA A 640 -12.20 -1.91 37.50
C ALA A 640 -10.72 -2.30 37.67
N VAL A 641 -10.26 -2.29 38.92
CA VAL A 641 -8.96 -2.80 39.33
C VAL A 641 -9.17 -4.18 39.94
N ILE A 642 -8.49 -5.18 39.42
CA ILE A 642 -8.48 -6.53 39.98
C ILE A 642 -7.06 -6.93 40.32
N GLY A 643 -6.88 -7.65 41.42
CA GLY A 643 -5.56 -8.13 41.83
C GLY A 643 -5.64 -9.46 42.54
N ALA A 644 -4.63 -10.29 42.37
CA ALA A 644 -4.42 -11.51 43.12
C ALA A 644 -2.94 -11.64 43.45
N ARG A 645 -2.64 -12.02 44.70
CA ARG A 645 -1.26 -12.22 45.15
C ARG A 645 -1.15 -13.47 45.99
N ALA A 646 -0.08 -14.22 45.77
CA ALA A 646 0.35 -15.33 46.58
C ALA A 646 1.77 -15.08 47.09
N GLY A 647 2.00 -15.21 48.40
CA GLY A 647 3.32 -15.03 49.00
C GLY A 647 3.66 -16.12 49.99
N MET A 648 4.92 -16.56 49.99
CA MET A 648 5.39 -17.62 50.88
C MET A 648 6.83 -17.34 51.32
N ALA A 649 7.10 -17.55 52.62
CA ALA A 649 8.45 -17.60 53.14
C ALA A 649 9.11 -18.93 52.73
N VAL A 650 10.24 -18.86 52.01
CA VAL A 650 10.97 -20.04 51.51
C VAL A 650 12.13 -20.41 52.44
N GLY A 651 12.57 -19.47 53.29
CA GLY A 651 13.59 -19.67 54.32
C GLY A 651 13.51 -18.60 55.41
N ARG A 652 14.48 -18.58 56.34
CA ARG A 652 14.49 -17.66 57.50
C ARG A 652 14.60 -16.17 57.13
N GLY A 653 15.01 -15.83 55.91
CA GLY A 653 15.12 -14.45 55.46
C GLY A 653 14.80 -14.26 53.97
N THR A 654 13.96 -15.14 53.41
CA THR A 654 13.64 -15.09 51.98
C THR A 654 12.17 -15.34 51.77
N ARG A 655 11.54 -14.42 51.03
CA ARG A 655 10.13 -14.48 50.65
C ARG A 655 10.01 -14.34 49.15
N VAL A 656 9.15 -15.17 48.56
CA VAL A 656 8.76 -15.08 47.16
C VAL A 656 7.29 -14.66 47.10
N ASN A 657 6.99 -13.71 46.22
CA ASN A 657 5.62 -13.33 45.89
C ASN A 657 5.39 -13.54 44.39
N LEU A 658 4.15 -13.86 44.06
CA LEU A 658 3.62 -13.86 42.71
C LEU A 658 2.40 -12.95 42.71
N ASP A 659 2.40 -11.97 41.83
CA ASP A 659 1.40 -10.92 41.75
C ASP A 659 0.76 -10.91 40.36
N TYR A 660 -0.56 -10.79 40.31
CA TYR A 660 -1.34 -10.57 39.11
C TYR A 660 -2.23 -9.35 39.31
N ASN A 661 -2.12 -8.36 38.43
CA ASN A 661 -2.92 -7.14 38.49
C ASN A 661 -3.56 -6.86 37.13
N GLY A 662 -4.80 -6.37 37.13
CA GLY A 662 -5.55 -6.04 35.94
C GLY A 662 -6.28 -4.71 36.09
N LEU A 663 -6.33 -3.95 35.00
CA LEU A 663 -7.20 -2.79 34.82
C LEU A 663 -8.15 -3.08 33.66
N LEU A 664 -9.45 -3.03 33.93
CA LEU A 664 -10.51 -3.34 32.99
C LEU A 664 -11.45 -2.13 32.88
N GLY A 665 -11.36 -1.40 31.78
CA GLY A 665 -12.32 -0.36 31.44
C GLY A 665 -13.06 -0.67 30.13
N PRO A 666 -14.00 0.21 29.72
CA PRO A 666 -14.80 0.01 28.52
C PRO A 666 -13.96 -0.06 27.23
N GLY A 667 -12.91 0.76 27.11
CA GLY A 667 -12.05 0.83 25.92
C GLY A 667 -10.69 0.18 26.10
N THR A 668 -10.25 -0.06 27.34
CA THR A 668 -8.89 -0.56 27.63
C THR A 668 -8.91 -1.77 28.56
N ARG A 669 -8.08 -2.77 28.21
CA ARG A 669 -7.78 -3.91 29.07
C ARG A 669 -6.28 -4.04 29.21
N VAL A 670 -5.78 -3.94 30.44
CA VAL A 670 -4.37 -4.13 30.77
C VAL A 670 -4.26 -5.20 31.82
N THR A 671 -3.43 -6.21 31.58
CA THR A 671 -3.15 -7.28 32.54
C THR A 671 -1.65 -7.43 32.70
N GLY A 672 -1.20 -7.59 33.95
CA GLY A 672 0.20 -7.73 34.31
C GLY A 672 0.39 -8.86 35.30
N SER A 673 1.56 -9.48 35.21
CA SER A 673 2.04 -10.49 36.14
C SER A 673 3.46 -10.16 36.56
N ALA A 674 3.81 -10.39 37.81
CA ALA A 674 5.13 -10.14 38.35
C ALA A 674 5.54 -11.22 39.36
#